data_AF-A0AAQ4FBJ0-F1
#
_entry.id   AF-A0AAQ4FBJ0-F1
#
_cell.length_a   1.000
_cell.length_b   1.000
_cell.length_c   1.000
_cell.angle_alpha   90.00
_cell.angle_beta   90.00
_cell.angle_gamma   90.00
#
_symmetry.space_group_name_H-M   'P 1'
#
loop_
_entity.id
_entity.type
_entity.pdbx_description
1 polymer ?
#
loop_
_entity_poly.entity_id
_entity_poly.type
_entity_poly.pdbx_seq_one_letter_code
_entity_poly.pdbx_strand_id
1 'polypeptide(L)'
;VVIQHLGSVRFCAPCHQKLSLNVFSSSLLFPSLSLWLAEQTEQKLATLNAEHQCYVEEMERRAASLHQLLEEHEQERAHLTALNSDLQRKVEDLQFRLEEQEILHSDNDAAVSLQQEKVAELEKQLKEYKDQLEAAKLQSNAQDDGMRELMVQYKSEVQNLKEALSQAEGKLSALEAKQVEDGSTICKLREDLLLRDEALLRLEASLEQKSKEVLGLRDKAVELEENMEALKEKDESQQQVIEDLNSRLAKVQTDYDFLSEESQIIKSDAADQQRLVSSLEEQCKQLQAQKRALEEELGALRVAASGGSSQVEELNSRLQDKERLVESLEAQVRALSQEGEKARQEVAQLTERHQSAVERTAAEHAREIGALQQRLADLENKLEERVQRCRALEQSSGESQELEETRKALAEERRLRDVQSQDLGSEASERERQLVAARAEMERLKADFDAHREALAHQLAETRDKEAHAVEELRKEMECQISVVNELRQSLSEAEESKRRFEERTSQLEEQLAQASVAQQKADDGSAAEIKALRSQLENLQNREQQLSQAKEELRTLLEQAKGRADEDQRKFSQMAREVSQLESELERNRSVRDLLQKVQEEKHQLEVKVAELRAAASTAALGVNGKTSSSASTSVVSSIPSLESGGGDVALKEERDNLQLQVDFLNSIIVDMQRKNDDLKRRNEILEAGPTLDDIDISLNGIKAPVPPRLFCDICDRFDLHDTADCPVQCSMEEEMVTHSHHGSPRRSSRPYCDVCEMFGHTSAECDPSETF
;
A
#
# COMPACT_ATOMS: atom_id res chain seq x y z
N VAL A 1 -1.27 -8.66 -60.24
CA VAL A 1 -1.38 -8.53 -61.71
C VAL A 1 -0.12 -9.13 -62.34
N VAL A 2 -0.27 -10.22 -63.12
CA VAL A 2 0.68 -10.83 -64.09
C VAL A 2 1.97 -11.44 -63.49
N ILE A 3 2.07 -12.76 -63.21
CA ILE A 3 2.31 -13.97 -64.07
C ILE A 3 3.79 -14.44 -64.03
N GLN A 4 3.97 -15.69 -63.55
CA GLN A 4 4.89 -16.78 -63.99
C GLN A 4 6.39 -16.48 -64.22
N HIS A 5 7.38 -17.28 -63.78
CA HIS A 5 7.69 -18.66 -64.20
C HIS A 5 8.95 -19.19 -63.47
N LEU A 6 8.98 -20.50 -63.18
CA LEU A 6 10.10 -21.47 -63.28
C LEU A 6 11.45 -21.13 -62.57
N GLY A 7 12.08 -22.03 -61.80
CA GLY A 7 12.06 -23.47 -61.91
C GLY A 7 12.70 -24.19 -60.71
N SER A 8 12.23 -25.43 -60.58
CA SER A 8 12.62 -26.47 -59.64
C SER A 8 13.96 -27.09 -60.04
N VAL A 9 14.88 -27.33 -59.10
CA VAL A 9 15.87 -28.42 -59.24
C VAL A 9 16.06 -29.11 -57.88
N ARG A 10 15.67 -30.39 -57.86
CA ARG A 10 15.84 -31.36 -56.78
C ARG A 10 17.30 -31.79 -56.67
N PHE A 11 17.74 -31.96 -55.43
CA PHE A 11 18.90 -32.76 -55.05
C PHE A 11 18.69 -34.23 -55.45
N CYS A 12 19.69 -34.82 -56.13
CA CYS A 12 19.83 -36.27 -56.26
C CYS A 12 21.33 -36.60 -56.22
N ALA A 13 21.71 -37.52 -55.32
CA ALA A 13 23.06 -38.07 -55.21
C ALA A 13 23.20 -39.34 -56.10
N PRO A 14 24.33 -40.07 -56.05
CA PRO A 14 25.42 -40.02 -57.02
C PRO A 14 25.44 -41.25 -57.96
N CYS A 15 26.14 -41.15 -59.10
CA CYS A 15 26.43 -42.33 -59.93
C CYS A 15 27.88 -42.32 -60.43
N HIS A 16 28.54 -43.45 -60.18
CA HIS A 16 29.85 -43.83 -60.68
C HIS A 16 29.96 -43.76 -62.21
N GLN A 17 31.05 -43.21 -62.74
CA GLN A 17 31.66 -43.76 -63.95
C GLN A 17 33.17 -43.54 -64.00
N LYS A 18 33.88 -44.67 -64.06
CA LYS A 18 35.29 -44.79 -64.42
C LYS A 18 35.50 -44.29 -65.85
N LEU A 19 36.54 -43.49 -66.07
CA LEU A 19 37.27 -43.43 -67.34
C LEU A 19 38.76 -43.38 -67.01
N SER A 20 39.42 -44.49 -67.32
CA SER A 20 40.87 -44.68 -67.32
C SER A 20 41.48 -44.31 -68.68
N LEU A 21 42.82 -44.15 -68.69
CA LEU A 21 43.76 -44.04 -69.83
C LEU A 21 44.11 -42.59 -70.19
N ASN A 22 45.36 -42.19 -70.43
CA ASN A 22 46.65 -42.87 -70.36
C ASN A 22 47.77 -41.81 -70.40
N VAL A 23 48.80 -42.03 -69.59
CA VAL A 23 50.24 -41.74 -69.78
C VAL A 23 50.63 -40.86 -70.98
N PHE A 24 51.30 -39.73 -70.73
CA PHE A 24 52.60 -39.46 -71.38
C PHE A 24 53.50 -38.58 -70.51
N SER A 25 54.73 -39.06 -70.38
CA SER A 25 55.92 -38.53 -69.74
C SER A 25 56.22 -37.05 -70.02
N SER A 26 56.59 -36.31 -68.98
CA SER A 26 57.81 -35.48 -68.97
C SER A 26 58.17 -35.11 -67.54
N SER A 27 59.20 -35.78 -67.07
CA SER A 27 59.96 -35.48 -65.87
C SER A 27 60.56 -34.07 -65.94
N LEU A 28 60.64 -33.44 -64.77
CA LEU A 28 61.74 -32.53 -64.39
C LEU A 28 61.84 -31.25 -65.23
N LEU A 29 60.93 -30.30 -64.99
CA LEU A 29 61.15 -28.84 -64.99
C LEU A 29 59.83 -28.19 -64.55
N PHE A 30 59.89 -27.23 -63.62
CA PHE A 30 58.80 -26.37 -63.11
C PHE A 30 58.00 -26.74 -61.83
N PRO A 31 58.64 -27.04 -60.68
CA PRO A 31 58.03 -26.76 -59.38
C PRO A 31 57.83 -25.25 -59.16
N SER A 32 58.71 -24.43 -59.74
CA SER A 32 58.67 -22.97 -59.65
C SER A 32 57.51 -22.34 -60.41
N LEU A 33 57.13 -22.89 -61.58
CA LEU A 33 55.98 -22.36 -62.33
C LEU A 33 54.66 -22.78 -61.70
N SER A 34 54.56 -23.99 -61.13
CA SER A 34 53.36 -24.42 -60.41
C SER A 34 53.17 -23.65 -59.11
N LEU A 35 54.25 -23.36 -58.37
CA LEU A 35 54.20 -22.54 -57.17
C LEU A 35 53.86 -21.08 -57.50
N TRP A 36 54.49 -20.52 -58.54
CA TRP A 36 54.19 -19.17 -59.01
C TRP A 36 52.76 -19.03 -59.55
N LEU A 37 52.24 -20.04 -60.26
CA LEU A 37 50.86 -20.04 -60.74
C LEU A 37 49.88 -20.19 -59.56
N ALA A 38 50.20 -21.01 -58.56
CA ALA A 38 49.42 -21.14 -57.33
C ALA A 38 49.40 -19.82 -56.54
N GLU A 39 50.55 -19.19 -56.31
CA GLU A 39 50.66 -17.87 -55.68
C GLU A 39 49.90 -16.80 -56.49
N GLN A 40 49.98 -16.82 -57.82
CA GLN A 40 49.23 -15.90 -58.66
C GLN A 40 47.71 -16.14 -58.59
N THR A 41 47.26 -17.38 -58.45
CA THR A 41 45.83 -17.69 -58.24
C THR A 41 45.36 -17.33 -56.84
N GLU A 42 46.17 -17.56 -55.82
CA GLU A 42 45.88 -17.15 -54.44
C GLU A 42 45.83 -15.64 -54.31
N GLN A 43 46.75 -14.92 -54.96
CA GLN A 43 46.73 -13.46 -54.97
C GLN A 43 45.49 -12.91 -55.68
N LYS A 44 45.07 -13.52 -56.81
CA LYS A 44 43.83 -13.16 -57.51
C LYS A 44 42.57 -13.51 -56.70
N LEU A 45 42.57 -14.63 -55.97
CA LEU A 45 41.49 -15.00 -55.06
C LEU A 45 41.44 -14.04 -53.87
N ALA A 46 42.58 -13.64 -53.31
CA ALA A 46 42.65 -12.67 -52.23
C ALA A 46 42.14 -11.29 -52.67
N THR A 47 42.51 -10.82 -53.87
CA THR A 47 41.95 -9.57 -54.42
C THR A 47 40.46 -9.67 -54.67
N LEU A 48 39.99 -10.79 -55.24
CA LEU A 48 38.56 -10.99 -55.50
C LEU A 48 37.75 -11.09 -54.20
N ASN A 49 38.29 -11.76 -53.17
CA ASN A 49 37.67 -11.82 -51.85
C ASN A 49 37.63 -10.44 -51.18
N ALA A 50 38.70 -9.64 -51.29
CA ALA A 50 38.72 -8.28 -50.77
C ALA A 50 37.71 -7.37 -51.50
N GLU A 51 37.62 -7.48 -52.83
CA GLU A 51 36.61 -6.76 -53.63
C GLU A 51 35.18 -7.18 -53.27
N HIS A 52 34.94 -8.49 -53.09
CA HIS A 52 33.65 -9.01 -52.65
C HIS A 52 33.31 -8.54 -51.23
N GLN A 53 34.28 -8.51 -50.32
CA GLN A 53 34.08 -8.03 -48.96
C GLN A 53 33.74 -6.53 -48.93
N CYS A 54 34.45 -5.71 -49.71
CA CYS A 54 34.11 -4.30 -49.90
C CYS A 54 32.68 -4.11 -50.47
N TYR A 55 32.29 -4.95 -51.44
CA TYR A 55 30.94 -4.92 -52.01
C TYR A 55 29.87 -5.29 -50.98
N VAL A 56 30.10 -6.35 -50.18
CA VAL A 56 29.20 -6.76 -49.10
C VAL A 56 29.04 -5.63 -48.09
N GLU A 57 30.13 -5.03 -47.61
CA GLU A 57 30.05 -3.90 -46.69
C GLU A 57 29.34 -2.69 -47.30
N GLU A 58 29.52 -2.42 -48.59
CA GLU A 58 28.78 -1.34 -49.27
C GLU A 58 27.28 -1.65 -49.37
N MET A 59 26.90 -2.90 -49.65
CA MET A 59 25.51 -3.33 -49.62
C MET A 59 24.91 -3.29 -48.22
N GLU A 60 25.66 -3.67 -47.19
CA GLU A 60 25.24 -3.60 -45.79
C GLU A 60 25.06 -2.14 -45.35
N ARG A 61 25.96 -1.22 -45.71
CA ARG A 61 25.79 0.22 -45.46
C ARG A 61 24.56 0.78 -46.17
N ARG A 62 24.32 0.41 -47.43
CA ARG A 62 23.12 0.81 -48.18
C ARG A 62 21.84 0.24 -47.56
N ALA A 63 21.87 -1.02 -47.14
CA ALA A 63 20.76 -1.65 -46.43
C ALA A 63 20.48 -0.94 -45.10
N ALA A 64 21.51 -0.62 -44.31
CA ALA A 64 21.35 0.13 -43.06
C ALA A 64 20.75 1.53 -43.31
N SER A 65 21.23 2.25 -44.32
CA SER A 65 20.68 3.57 -44.68
C SER A 65 19.22 3.50 -45.14
N LEU A 66 18.83 2.43 -45.87
CA LEU A 66 17.44 2.22 -46.28
C LEU A 66 16.54 1.86 -45.08
N HIS A 67 17.02 1.04 -44.15
CA HIS A 67 16.27 0.74 -42.92
C HIS A 67 16.05 1.99 -42.07
N GLN A 68 17.08 2.84 -41.91
CA GLN A 68 16.94 4.10 -41.19
C GLN A 68 15.89 5.02 -41.86
N LEU A 69 15.91 5.16 -43.18
CA LEU A 69 14.92 5.96 -43.90
C LEU A 69 13.51 5.38 -43.79
N LEU A 70 13.37 4.06 -43.78
CA LEU A 70 12.08 3.40 -43.55
C LEU A 70 11.56 3.67 -42.14
N GLU A 71 12.43 3.59 -41.13
CA GLU A 71 12.07 3.90 -39.75
C GLU A 71 11.64 5.36 -39.59
N GLU A 72 12.36 6.30 -40.20
CA GLU A 72 12.00 7.73 -40.25
C GLU A 72 10.61 7.94 -40.89
N HIS A 73 10.35 7.30 -42.04
CA HIS A 73 9.03 7.38 -42.69
C HIS A 73 7.91 6.67 -41.91
N GLU A 74 8.21 5.58 -41.20
CA GLU A 74 7.24 4.92 -40.32
C GLU A 74 6.87 5.80 -39.13
N GLN A 75 7.85 6.50 -38.54
CA GLN A 75 7.62 7.49 -37.48
C GLN A 75 6.80 8.69 -37.99
N GLU A 76 7.14 9.24 -39.16
CA GLU A 76 6.36 10.31 -39.79
C GLU A 76 4.92 9.86 -40.08
N ARG A 77 4.74 8.65 -40.59
CA ARG A 77 3.41 8.08 -40.86
C ARG A 77 2.62 7.91 -39.57
N ALA A 78 3.24 7.43 -38.50
CA ALA A 78 2.60 7.30 -37.20
C ALA A 78 2.18 8.67 -36.64
N HIS A 79 3.06 9.66 -36.70
CA HIS A 79 2.77 11.04 -36.28
C HIS A 79 1.62 11.66 -37.09
N LEU A 80 1.64 11.54 -38.42
CA LEU A 80 0.56 12.03 -39.28
C LEU A 80 -0.76 11.30 -39.02
N THR A 81 -0.73 10.00 -38.71
CA THR A 81 -1.94 9.23 -38.38
C THR A 81 -2.55 9.72 -37.06
N ALA A 82 -1.72 9.96 -36.03
CA ALA A 82 -2.16 10.52 -34.76
C ALA A 82 -2.74 11.94 -34.92
N LEU A 83 -2.07 12.80 -35.70
CA LEU A 83 -2.58 14.14 -35.97
C LEU A 83 -3.91 14.11 -36.72
N ASN A 84 -4.08 13.15 -37.64
CA ASN A 84 -5.32 12.99 -38.39
C ASN A 84 -6.47 12.52 -37.47
N SER A 85 -6.22 11.57 -36.56
CA SER A 85 -7.24 11.17 -35.57
C SER A 85 -7.61 12.32 -34.63
N ASP A 86 -6.65 13.14 -34.21
CA ASP A 86 -6.91 14.30 -33.36
C ASP A 86 -7.74 15.37 -34.10
N LEU A 87 -7.44 15.61 -35.39
CA LEU A 87 -8.21 16.51 -36.22
C LEU A 87 -9.62 15.98 -36.50
N GLN A 88 -9.79 14.68 -36.73
CA GLN A 88 -11.10 14.04 -36.88
C GLN A 88 -11.95 14.24 -35.63
N ARG A 89 -11.39 13.97 -34.44
CA ARG A 89 -12.10 14.20 -33.17
C ARG A 89 -12.50 15.66 -32.97
N LYS A 90 -11.66 16.61 -33.37
CA LYS A 90 -12.00 18.05 -33.33
C LYS A 90 -13.10 18.42 -34.32
N VAL A 91 -13.11 17.82 -35.50
CA VAL A 91 -14.19 18.03 -36.49
C VAL A 91 -15.51 17.47 -35.96
N GLU A 92 -15.50 16.28 -35.36
CA GLU A 92 -16.68 15.67 -34.73
C GLU A 92 -17.21 16.53 -33.57
N ASP A 93 -16.32 17.05 -32.69
CA ASP A 93 -16.72 17.96 -31.60
C ASP A 93 -17.32 19.26 -32.13
N LEU A 94 -16.71 19.86 -33.17
CA LEU A 94 -17.26 21.06 -33.82
C LEU A 94 -18.60 20.79 -34.53
N GLN A 95 -18.76 19.61 -35.14
CA GLN A 95 -20.02 19.20 -35.75
C GLN A 95 -21.12 19.07 -34.71
N PHE A 96 -20.85 18.38 -33.59
CA PHE A 96 -21.80 18.25 -32.49
C PHE A 96 -22.22 19.62 -31.94
N ARG A 97 -21.27 20.53 -31.75
CA ARG A 97 -21.55 21.89 -31.29
C ARG A 97 -22.36 22.72 -32.29
N LEU A 98 -22.14 22.53 -33.59
CA LEU A 98 -22.94 23.19 -34.62
C LEU A 98 -24.37 22.64 -34.65
N GLU A 99 -24.53 21.32 -34.59
CA GLU A 99 -25.86 20.68 -34.52
C GLU A 99 -26.64 21.14 -33.27
N GLU A 100 -25.98 21.24 -32.11
CA GLU A 100 -26.58 21.80 -30.91
C GLU A 100 -27.03 23.26 -31.11
N GLN A 101 -26.19 24.10 -31.74
CA GLN A 101 -26.56 25.48 -32.04
C GLN A 101 -27.70 25.59 -33.07
N GLU A 102 -27.77 24.70 -34.06
CA GLU A 102 -28.85 24.66 -35.05
C GLU A 102 -30.20 24.28 -34.41
N ILE A 103 -30.20 23.30 -33.50
CA ILE A 103 -31.39 22.91 -32.74
C ILE A 103 -31.86 24.09 -31.87
N LEU A 104 -30.95 24.72 -31.13
CA LEU A 104 -31.28 25.88 -30.30
C LEU A 104 -31.78 27.06 -31.13
N HIS A 105 -31.24 27.28 -32.33
CA HIS A 105 -31.74 28.33 -33.23
C HIS A 105 -33.15 28.00 -33.73
N SER A 106 -33.41 26.75 -34.12
CA SER A 106 -34.73 26.29 -34.54
C SER A 106 -35.78 26.44 -33.43
N ASP A 107 -35.44 26.07 -32.20
CA ASP A 107 -36.33 26.23 -31.04
C ASP A 107 -36.63 27.70 -30.74
N ASN A 108 -35.62 28.56 -30.84
CA ASN A 108 -35.80 30.00 -30.70
C ASN A 108 -36.67 30.59 -31.80
N ASP A 109 -36.48 30.19 -33.06
CA ASP A 109 -37.33 30.64 -34.18
C ASP A 109 -38.78 30.18 -34.03
N ALA A 110 -38.99 28.94 -33.57
CA ALA A 110 -40.33 28.43 -33.25
C ALA A 110 -40.99 29.23 -32.12
N ALA A 111 -40.24 29.56 -31.06
CA ALA A 111 -40.72 30.40 -29.97
C ALA A 111 -41.06 31.81 -30.46
N VAL A 112 -40.22 32.43 -31.30
CA VAL A 112 -40.47 33.76 -31.88
C VAL A 112 -41.71 33.74 -32.77
N SER A 113 -41.88 32.71 -33.61
CA SER A 113 -43.08 32.56 -34.46
C SER A 113 -44.35 32.42 -33.62
N LEU A 114 -44.32 31.64 -32.54
CA LEU A 114 -45.46 31.50 -31.62
C LEU A 114 -45.80 32.83 -30.91
N GLN A 115 -44.78 33.60 -30.51
CA GLN A 115 -45.01 34.93 -29.91
C GLN A 115 -45.56 35.91 -30.95
N GLN A 116 -45.10 35.86 -32.21
CA GLN A 116 -45.64 36.71 -33.28
C GLN A 116 -47.11 36.40 -33.57
N GLU A 117 -47.51 35.12 -33.60
CA GLU A 117 -48.92 34.74 -33.72
C GLU A 117 -49.76 35.25 -32.54
N LYS A 118 -49.24 35.13 -31.32
CA LYS A 118 -49.92 35.62 -30.11
C LYS A 118 -50.08 37.14 -30.12
N VAL A 119 -49.06 37.87 -30.56
CA VAL A 119 -49.13 39.33 -30.73
C VAL A 119 -50.15 39.69 -31.82
N ALA A 120 -50.15 39.00 -32.96
CA ALA A 120 -51.12 39.25 -34.03
C ALA A 120 -52.57 39.01 -33.59
N GLU A 121 -52.81 37.96 -32.80
CA GLU A 121 -54.14 37.68 -32.24
C GLU A 121 -54.57 38.75 -31.22
N LEU A 122 -53.65 39.21 -30.36
CA LEU A 122 -53.92 40.31 -29.42
C LEU A 122 -54.19 41.64 -30.14
N GLU A 123 -53.46 41.93 -31.22
CA GLU A 123 -53.69 43.11 -32.06
C GLU A 123 -55.07 43.07 -32.73
N LYS A 124 -55.49 41.88 -33.19
CA LYS A 124 -56.84 41.67 -33.74
C LYS A 124 -57.92 41.88 -32.67
N GLN A 125 -57.76 41.32 -31.48
CA GLN A 125 -58.68 41.50 -30.36
C GLN A 125 -58.78 42.98 -29.95
N LEU A 126 -57.65 43.70 -29.88
CA LEU A 126 -57.63 45.13 -29.59
C LEU A 126 -58.35 45.96 -30.66
N LYS A 127 -58.30 45.54 -31.93
CA LYS A 127 -59.05 46.20 -33.00
C LYS A 127 -60.55 45.97 -32.85
N GLU A 128 -60.97 44.75 -32.57
CA GLU A 128 -62.37 44.41 -32.30
C GLU A 128 -62.94 45.16 -31.09
N TYR A 129 -62.18 45.28 -30.00
CA TYR A 129 -62.59 46.07 -28.83
C TYR A 129 -62.70 47.58 -29.14
N LYS A 130 -61.84 48.13 -30.01
CA LYS A 130 -61.92 49.54 -30.42
C LYS A 130 -63.18 49.80 -31.27
N ASP A 131 -63.48 48.91 -32.21
CA ASP A 131 -64.67 49.03 -33.07
C ASP A 131 -65.96 48.90 -32.24
N GLN A 132 -65.97 48.03 -31.22
CA GLN A 132 -67.07 47.91 -30.25
C GLN A 132 -67.25 49.17 -29.39
N LEU A 133 -66.16 49.82 -28.98
CA LEU A 133 -66.19 51.05 -28.18
C LEU A 133 -66.68 52.26 -28.99
N GLU A 134 -66.36 52.33 -30.28
CA GLU A 134 -66.88 53.37 -31.18
C GLU A 134 -68.36 53.19 -31.48
N ALA A 135 -68.85 51.95 -31.61
CA ALA A 135 -70.27 51.65 -31.75
C ALA A 135 -71.09 52.00 -30.48
N ALA A 136 -70.52 51.77 -29.29
CA ALA A 136 -71.17 52.07 -28.01
C ALA A 136 -71.32 53.58 -27.73
N LYS A 137 -70.40 54.42 -28.25
CA LYS A 137 -70.46 55.88 -28.07
C LYS A 137 -71.60 56.56 -28.84
N LEU A 138 -72.12 55.94 -29.90
CA LEU A 138 -73.20 56.49 -30.74
C LEU A 138 -74.61 56.29 -30.13
N GLN A 139 -74.78 55.46 -29.11
CA GLN A 139 -76.08 55.13 -28.51
C GLN A 139 -76.37 55.84 -27.16
N SER A 140 -75.43 56.61 -26.62
CA SER A 140 -75.53 57.17 -25.25
C SER A 140 -76.19 58.55 -25.12
N ASN A 141 -76.78 59.12 -26.19
CA ASN A 141 -77.36 60.47 -26.17
C ASN A 141 -78.87 60.55 -25.84
N ALA A 142 -79.45 59.53 -25.21
CA ALA A 142 -80.83 59.59 -24.76
C ALA A 142 -81.05 58.86 -23.43
N GLN A 143 -81.42 59.64 -22.40
CA GLN A 143 -82.16 59.28 -21.17
C GLN A 143 -81.39 59.40 -19.85
N ASP A 144 -81.42 60.63 -19.30
CA ASP A 144 -80.86 61.05 -18.01
C ASP A 144 -81.73 60.68 -16.77
N ASP A 145 -82.88 60.02 -16.92
CA ASP A 145 -83.78 59.73 -15.78
C ASP A 145 -83.65 58.31 -15.17
N GLY A 146 -83.00 57.36 -15.85
CA GLY A 146 -82.61 56.06 -15.25
C GLY A 146 -81.35 56.13 -14.37
N MET A 147 -80.61 57.24 -14.47
CA MET A 147 -79.30 57.41 -13.85
C MET A 147 -79.35 57.42 -12.32
N ARG A 148 -80.49 57.80 -11.72
CA ARG A 148 -80.62 58.01 -10.27
C ARG A 148 -80.87 56.71 -9.49
N GLU A 149 -81.54 55.73 -10.09
CA GLU A 149 -81.83 54.42 -9.48
C GLU A 149 -80.66 53.45 -9.65
N LEU A 150 -80.00 53.51 -10.82
CA LEU A 150 -78.72 52.85 -11.08
C LEU A 150 -77.60 53.37 -10.14
N MET A 151 -77.61 54.66 -9.79
CA MET A 151 -76.65 55.24 -8.84
C MET A 151 -76.76 54.64 -7.43
N VAL A 152 -77.96 54.24 -7.00
CA VAL A 152 -78.18 53.62 -5.68
C VAL A 152 -77.73 52.16 -5.70
N GLN A 153 -78.02 51.43 -6.78
CA GLN A 153 -77.54 50.06 -6.98
C GLN A 153 -76.00 50.01 -7.06
N TYR A 154 -75.39 50.88 -7.88
CA TYR A 154 -73.93 50.99 -7.95
C TYR A 154 -73.29 51.43 -6.64
N LYS A 155 -73.94 52.29 -5.84
CA LYS A 155 -73.43 52.63 -4.51
C LYS A 155 -73.43 51.42 -3.57
N SER A 156 -74.50 50.62 -3.58
CA SER A 156 -74.57 49.39 -2.78
C SER A 156 -73.56 48.33 -3.22
N GLU A 157 -73.36 48.16 -4.53
CA GLU A 157 -72.34 47.25 -5.08
C GLU A 157 -70.93 47.74 -4.77
N VAL A 158 -70.66 49.04 -4.88
CA VAL A 158 -69.36 49.62 -4.49
C VAL A 158 -69.09 49.41 -3.01
N GLN A 159 -70.12 49.47 -2.16
CA GLN A 159 -69.97 49.25 -0.71
C GLN A 159 -69.69 47.78 -0.37
N ASN A 160 -70.41 46.86 -1.01
CA ASN A 160 -70.15 45.42 -0.90
C ASN A 160 -68.77 45.03 -1.46
N LEU A 161 -68.35 45.62 -2.58
CA LEU A 161 -67.03 45.42 -3.16
C LEU A 161 -65.92 45.99 -2.26
N LYS A 162 -66.16 47.12 -1.57
CA LYS A 162 -65.21 47.66 -0.58
C LYS A 162 -65.07 46.77 0.64
N GLU A 163 -66.17 46.21 1.15
CA GLU A 163 -66.11 45.25 2.25
C GLU A 163 -65.42 43.95 1.84
N ALA A 164 -65.71 43.44 0.64
CA ALA A 164 -65.01 42.28 0.08
C ALA A 164 -63.52 42.55 -0.15
N LEU A 165 -63.15 43.74 -0.61
CA LEU A 165 -61.77 44.17 -0.77
C LEU A 165 -61.06 44.24 0.59
N SER A 166 -61.67 44.86 1.60
CA SER A 166 -61.12 44.92 2.96
C SER A 166 -60.94 43.52 3.57
N GLN A 167 -61.88 42.59 3.34
CA GLN A 167 -61.73 41.20 3.77
C GLN A 167 -60.62 40.47 2.99
N ALA A 168 -60.45 40.74 1.70
CA ALA A 168 -59.37 40.18 0.90
C ALA A 168 -58.00 40.72 1.31
N GLU A 169 -57.90 42.02 1.59
CA GLU A 169 -56.70 42.69 2.13
C GLU A 169 -56.33 42.12 3.50
N GLY A 170 -57.31 41.90 4.39
CA GLY A 170 -57.08 41.25 5.68
C GLY A 170 -56.57 39.81 5.54
N LYS A 171 -57.10 39.04 4.58
CA LYS A 171 -56.63 37.68 4.27
C LYS A 171 -55.23 37.69 3.67
N LEU A 172 -54.93 38.63 2.77
CA LEU A 172 -53.60 38.81 2.17
C LEU A 172 -52.57 39.15 3.25
N SER A 173 -52.86 40.11 4.13
CA SER A 173 -51.97 40.46 5.23
C SER A 173 -51.72 39.29 6.19
N ALA A 174 -52.75 38.47 6.46
CA ALA A 174 -52.58 37.25 7.26
C ALA A 174 -51.75 36.17 6.56
N LEU A 175 -51.87 36.03 5.24
CA LEU A 175 -51.06 35.11 4.43
C LEU A 175 -49.60 35.60 4.31
N GLU A 176 -49.38 36.90 4.15
CA GLU A 176 -48.04 37.51 4.14
C GLU A 176 -47.35 37.32 5.48
N ALA A 177 -48.05 37.51 6.60
CA ALA A 177 -47.51 37.26 7.93
C ALA A 177 -47.09 35.79 8.11
N LYS A 178 -47.93 34.84 7.67
CA LYS A 178 -47.59 33.41 7.66
C LYS A 178 -46.41 33.08 6.75
N GLN A 179 -46.34 33.69 5.57
CA GLN A 179 -45.23 33.50 4.64
C GLN A 179 -43.89 33.97 5.22
N VAL A 180 -43.89 35.03 6.02
CA VAL A 180 -42.70 35.51 6.74
C VAL A 180 -42.32 34.56 7.88
N GLU A 181 -43.28 34.05 8.64
CA GLU A 181 -43.03 33.04 9.68
C GLU A 181 -42.46 31.75 9.07
N ASP A 182 -43.12 31.22 8.04
CA ASP A 182 -42.68 30.04 7.28
C ASP A 182 -41.28 30.27 6.69
N GLY A 183 -41.02 31.44 6.10
CA GLY A 183 -39.70 31.85 5.62
C GLY A 183 -38.64 31.80 6.71
N SER A 184 -38.95 32.26 7.93
CA SER A 184 -38.03 32.17 9.07
C SER A 184 -37.74 30.73 9.49
N THR A 185 -38.74 29.84 9.45
CA THR A 185 -38.56 28.42 9.78
C THR A 185 -37.76 27.69 8.72
N ILE A 186 -37.96 28.01 7.44
CA ILE A 186 -37.19 27.47 6.31
C ILE A 186 -35.72 27.89 6.41
N CYS A 187 -35.43 29.13 6.80
CA CYS A 187 -34.05 29.58 7.04
C CYS A 187 -33.37 28.79 8.15
N LYS A 188 -34.07 28.57 9.29
CA LYS A 188 -33.54 27.76 10.40
C LYS A 188 -33.27 26.31 9.99
N LEU A 189 -34.21 25.69 9.28
CA LEU A 189 -34.06 24.32 8.78
C LEU A 189 -32.91 24.19 7.77
N ARG A 190 -32.69 25.21 6.93
CA ARG A 190 -31.52 25.24 6.03
C ARG A 190 -30.21 25.32 6.81
N GLU A 191 -30.16 26.14 7.85
CA GLU A 191 -28.98 26.28 8.70
C GLU A 191 -28.67 24.97 9.45
N ASP A 192 -29.70 24.31 10.00
CA ASP A 192 -29.58 22.98 10.63
C ASP A 192 -29.14 21.90 9.64
N LEU A 193 -29.63 21.92 8.39
CA LEU A 193 -29.21 21.01 7.33
C LEU A 193 -27.73 21.21 6.98
N LEU A 194 -27.29 22.46 6.80
CA LEU A 194 -25.88 22.77 6.52
C LEU A 194 -24.96 22.32 7.66
N LEU A 195 -25.36 22.51 8.92
CA LEU A 195 -24.60 22.02 10.08
C LEU A 195 -24.54 20.49 10.11
N ARG A 196 -25.60 19.80 9.69
CA ARG A 196 -25.61 18.33 9.58
C ARG A 196 -24.72 17.84 8.44
N ASP A 197 -24.74 18.52 7.29
CA ASP A 197 -23.87 18.19 6.16
C ASP A 197 -22.39 18.38 6.53
N GLU A 198 -22.05 19.45 7.25
CA GLU A 198 -20.69 19.61 7.81
C GLU A 198 -20.32 18.48 8.79
N ALA A 199 -21.25 18.06 9.63
CA ALA A 199 -21.01 16.95 10.56
C ALA A 199 -20.81 15.62 9.82
N LEU A 200 -21.58 15.37 8.76
CA LEU A 200 -21.43 14.20 7.89
C LEU A 200 -20.07 14.20 7.21
N LEU A 201 -19.63 15.31 6.62
CA LEU A 201 -18.31 15.43 6.00
C LEU A 201 -17.17 15.16 6.99
N ARG A 202 -17.30 15.64 8.24
CA ARG A 202 -16.31 15.34 9.30
C ARG A 202 -16.29 13.85 9.65
N LEU A 203 -17.47 13.21 9.72
CA LEU A 203 -17.57 11.78 10.00
C LEU A 203 -17.03 10.93 8.84
N GLU A 204 -17.30 11.31 7.60
CA GLU A 204 -16.77 10.67 6.39
C GLU A 204 -15.24 10.74 6.36
N ALA A 205 -14.67 11.92 6.62
CA ALA A 205 -13.21 12.08 6.72
C ALA A 205 -12.60 11.23 7.84
N SER A 206 -13.27 11.15 8.99
CA SER A 206 -12.84 10.30 10.10
C SER A 206 -12.93 8.81 9.76
N LEU A 207 -13.99 8.39 9.09
CA LEU A 207 -14.18 7.02 8.61
C LEU A 207 -13.09 6.65 7.58
N GLU A 208 -12.76 7.56 6.67
CA GLU A 208 -11.72 7.35 5.67
C GLU A 208 -10.33 7.25 6.32
N GLN A 209 -10.04 8.09 7.32
CA GLN A 209 -8.82 7.98 8.11
C GLN A 209 -8.75 6.64 8.84
N LYS A 210 -9.85 6.20 9.48
CA LYS A 210 -9.92 4.89 10.15
C LYS A 210 -9.77 3.73 9.19
N SER A 211 -10.33 3.84 7.98
CA SER A 211 -10.15 2.85 6.92
C SER A 211 -8.68 2.73 6.50
N LYS A 212 -7.97 3.85 6.34
CA LYS A 212 -6.52 3.88 6.07
C LYS A 212 -5.70 3.27 7.22
N GLU A 213 -6.06 3.56 8.47
CA GLU A 213 -5.42 2.95 9.64
C GLU A 213 -5.65 1.42 9.68
N VAL A 214 -6.86 0.95 9.38
CA VAL A 214 -7.19 -0.48 9.32
C VAL A 214 -6.42 -1.18 8.19
N LEU A 215 -6.31 -0.56 7.01
CA LEU A 215 -5.48 -1.09 5.92
C LEU A 215 -4.01 -1.18 6.33
N GLY A 216 -3.44 -0.12 6.92
CA GLY A 216 -2.04 -0.15 7.37
C GLY A 216 -1.79 -1.15 8.51
N LEU A 217 -2.77 -1.44 9.36
CA LEU A 217 -2.68 -2.51 10.36
C LEU A 217 -2.78 -3.89 9.72
N ARG A 218 -3.57 -4.04 8.66
CA ARG A 218 -3.71 -5.29 7.90
C ARG A 218 -2.42 -5.61 7.15
N ASP A 219 -1.80 -4.62 6.51
CA ASP A 219 -0.52 -4.79 5.83
C ASP A 219 0.58 -5.23 6.81
N LYS A 220 0.66 -4.59 7.98
CA LYS A 220 1.58 -5.01 9.06
C LYS A 220 1.29 -6.41 9.58
N ALA A 221 0.02 -6.84 9.61
CA ALA A 221 -0.32 -8.19 10.03
C ALA A 221 0.19 -9.22 9.01
N VAL A 222 0.03 -8.95 7.71
CA VAL A 222 0.58 -9.80 6.64
C VAL A 222 2.10 -9.84 6.70
N GLU A 223 2.78 -8.70 6.87
CA GLU A 223 4.23 -8.66 7.05
C GLU A 223 4.70 -9.49 8.26
N LEU A 224 3.96 -9.45 9.37
CA LEU A 224 4.28 -10.27 10.55
C LEU A 224 4.05 -11.76 10.30
N GLU A 225 3.00 -12.12 9.55
CA GLU A 225 2.74 -13.51 9.14
C GLU A 225 3.86 -14.05 8.24
N GLU A 226 4.29 -13.28 7.23
CA GLU A 226 5.42 -13.63 6.36
C GLU A 226 6.73 -13.79 7.16
N ASN A 227 7.00 -12.88 8.10
CA ASN A 227 8.16 -12.99 8.99
C ASN A 227 8.08 -14.22 9.90
N MET A 228 6.90 -14.59 10.39
CA MET A 228 6.71 -15.80 11.18
C MET A 228 6.94 -17.06 10.34
N GLU A 229 6.49 -17.08 9.09
CA GLU A 229 6.70 -18.22 8.18
C GLU A 229 8.20 -18.37 7.85
N ALA A 230 8.89 -17.28 7.54
CA ALA A 230 10.34 -17.28 7.31
C ALA A 230 11.13 -17.75 8.54
N LEU A 231 10.69 -17.37 9.75
CA LEU A 231 11.30 -17.87 10.99
C LEU A 231 11.03 -19.36 11.21
N LYS A 232 9.86 -19.88 10.84
CA LYS A 232 9.57 -21.33 10.90
C LYS A 232 10.45 -22.11 9.93
N GLU A 233 10.57 -21.66 8.66
CA GLU A 233 11.46 -22.30 7.69
C GLU A 233 12.91 -22.33 8.17
N LYS A 234 13.36 -21.24 8.80
CA LYS A 234 14.69 -21.17 9.41
C LYS A 234 14.83 -22.14 10.57
N ASP A 235 13.83 -22.25 11.45
CA ASP A 235 13.85 -23.21 12.57
C ASP A 235 13.87 -24.66 12.05
N GLU A 236 13.07 -24.99 11.04
CA GLU A 236 13.07 -26.31 10.38
C GLU A 236 14.44 -26.62 9.76
N SER A 237 15.07 -25.66 9.08
CA SER A 237 16.41 -25.83 8.52
C SER A 237 17.46 -26.05 9.63
N GLN A 238 17.33 -25.35 10.76
CA GLN A 238 18.22 -25.52 11.91
C GLN A 238 18.01 -26.89 12.59
N GLN A 239 16.77 -27.35 12.69
CA GLN A 239 16.44 -28.69 13.21
C GLN A 239 17.04 -29.79 12.32
N GLN A 240 16.94 -29.67 10.99
CA GLN A 240 17.59 -30.61 10.06
C GLN A 240 19.11 -30.64 10.26
N VAL A 241 19.75 -29.48 10.40
CA VAL A 241 21.20 -29.40 10.66
C VAL A 241 21.56 -30.07 11.99
N ILE A 242 20.75 -29.86 13.05
CA ILE A 242 20.96 -30.50 14.35
C ILE A 242 20.82 -32.02 14.23
N GLU A 243 19.83 -32.51 13.50
CA GLU A 243 19.61 -33.94 13.28
C GLU A 243 20.75 -34.57 12.47
N ASP A 244 21.23 -33.89 11.44
CA ASP A 244 22.42 -34.27 10.67
C ASP A 244 23.67 -34.33 11.55
N LEU A 245 23.92 -33.33 12.39
CA LEU A 245 25.04 -33.30 13.32
C LEU A 245 24.93 -34.43 14.35
N ASN A 246 23.74 -34.71 14.87
CA ASN A 246 23.50 -35.83 15.78
C ASN A 246 23.76 -37.18 15.10
N SER A 247 23.36 -37.35 13.84
CA SER A 247 23.64 -38.57 13.07
C SER A 247 25.14 -38.78 12.84
N ARG A 248 25.88 -37.69 12.56
CA ARG A 248 27.35 -37.73 12.42
C ARG A 248 28.02 -38.02 13.75
N LEU A 249 27.54 -37.42 14.84
CA LEU A 249 28.04 -37.69 16.18
C LEU A 249 27.86 -39.16 16.56
N ALA A 250 26.68 -39.74 16.26
CA ALA A 250 26.42 -41.16 16.49
C ALA A 250 27.38 -42.06 15.69
N LYS A 251 27.65 -41.73 14.42
CA LYS A 251 28.65 -42.47 13.60
C LYS A 251 30.06 -42.38 14.18
N VAL A 252 30.47 -41.19 14.60
CA VAL A 252 31.79 -41.00 15.23
C VAL A 252 31.87 -41.76 16.57
N GLN A 253 30.79 -41.82 17.34
CA GLN A 253 30.73 -42.63 18.56
C GLN A 253 30.86 -44.12 18.25
N THR A 254 30.15 -44.65 17.24
CA THR A 254 30.30 -46.06 16.86
C THR A 254 31.70 -46.39 16.36
N ASP A 255 32.32 -45.48 15.59
CA ASP A 255 33.70 -45.66 15.12
C ASP A 255 34.69 -45.61 16.29
N TYR A 256 34.46 -44.73 17.26
CA TYR A 256 35.25 -44.66 18.49
C TYR A 256 35.15 -45.93 19.32
N ASP A 257 33.93 -46.45 19.52
CA ASP A 257 33.70 -47.68 20.27
C ASP A 257 34.39 -48.87 19.56
N PHE A 258 34.25 -48.98 18.24
CA PHE A 258 34.93 -50.00 17.45
C PHE A 258 36.47 -49.92 17.56
N LEU A 259 37.05 -48.74 17.38
CA LEU A 259 38.51 -48.54 17.51
C LEU A 259 39.00 -48.78 18.94
N SER A 260 38.18 -48.47 19.94
CA SER A 260 38.46 -48.75 21.34
C SER A 260 38.50 -50.25 21.62
N GLU A 261 37.54 -51.01 21.07
CA GLU A 261 37.52 -52.48 21.13
C GLU A 261 38.73 -53.08 20.41
N GLU A 262 39.04 -52.64 19.19
CA GLU A 262 40.22 -53.08 18.44
C GLU A 262 41.51 -52.79 19.22
N SER A 263 41.62 -51.60 19.84
CA SER A 263 42.73 -51.24 20.72
C SER A 263 42.85 -52.18 21.92
N GLN A 264 41.74 -52.61 22.53
CA GLN A 264 41.74 -53.56 23.63
C GLN A 264 42.21 -54.95 23.20
N ILE A 265 41.76 -55.41 22.03
CA ILE A 265 42.19 -56.70 21.44
C ILE A 265 43.70 -56.68 21.21
N ILE A 266 44.21 -55.64 20.52
CA ILE A 266 45.66 -55.50 20.25
C ILE A 266 46.47 -55.46 21.55
N LYS A 267 45.97 -54.79 22.60
CA LYS A 267 46.63 -54.78 23.92
C LYS A 267 46.65 -56.16 24.57
N SER A 268 45.58 -56.95 24.45
CA SER A 268 45.54 -58.32 24.95
C SER A 268 46.53 -59.21 24.20
N ASP A 269 46.53 -59.14 22.87
CA ASP A 269 47.45 -59.91 22.02
C ASP A 269 48.91 -59.55 22.31
N ALA A 270 49.22 -58.26 22.46
CA ALA A 270 50.55 -57.81 22.85
C ALA A 270 50.97 -58.37 24.22
N ALA A 271 50.05 -58.42 25.19
CA ALA A 271 50.32 -59.01 26.50
C ALA A 271 50.57 -60.52 26.42
N ASP A 272 49.83 -61.24 25.58
CA ASP A 272 50.01 -62.68 25.37
C ASP A 272 51.30 -63.01 24.63
N GLN A 273 51.65 -62.23 23.60
CA GLN A 273 52.95 -62.32 22.93
C GLN A 273 54.10 -62.05 23.92
N GLN A 274 53.95 -61.06 24.80
CA GLN A 274 54.95 -60.77 25.83
C GLN A 274 55.13 -61.95 26.80
N ARG A 275 54.03 -62.59 27.24
CA ARG A 275 54.09 -63.80 28.08
C ARG A 275 54.77 -64.96 27.35
N LEU A 276 54.48 -65.16 26.07
CA LEU A 276 55.09 -66.19 25.25
C LEU A 276 56.60 -65.97 25.12
N VAL A 277 57.03 -64.73 24.83
CA VAL A 277 58.45 -64.36 24.77
C VAL A 277 59.13 -64.66 26.10
N SER A 278 58.57 -64.23 27.23
CA SER A 278 59.13 -64.54 28.55
C SER A 278 59.21 -66.04 28.84
N SER A 279 58.23 -66.83 28.39
CA SER A 279 58.28 -68.29 28.51
C SER A 279 59.39 -68.91 27.65
N LEU A 280 59.57 -68.44 26.40
CA LEU A 280 60.62 -68.91 25.51
C LEU A 280 62.01 -68.51 26.02
N GLU A 281 62.15 -67.30 26.57
CA GLU A 281 63.38 -66.86 27.24
C GLU A 281 63.74 -67.78 28.41
N GLU A 282 62.76 -68.17 29.23
CA GLU A 282 62.98 -69.09 30.34
C GLU A 282 63.34 -70.51 29.86
N GLN A 283 62.69 -71.00 28.81
CA GLN A 283 63.06 -72.26 28.16
C GLN A 283 64.49 -72.22 27.60
N CYS A 284 64.89 -71.13 26.95
CA CYS A 284 66.26 -70.92 26.48
C CYS A 284 67.27 -70.96 27.64
N LYS A 285 66.97 -70.32 28.78
CA LYS A 285 67.83 -70.41 29.98
C LYS A 285 67.91 -71.84 30.52
N GLN A 286 66.79 -72.57 30.56
CA GLN A 286 66.76 -73.97 31.00
C GLN A 286 67.59 -74.87 30.09
N LEU A 287 67.43 -74.76 28.77
CA LEU A 287 68.23 -75.50 27.79
C LEU A 287 69.72 -75.14 27.90
N GLN A 288 70.04 -73.86 28.12
CA GLN A 288 71.42 -73.43 28.33
C GLN A 288 72.01 -74.01 29.62
N ALA A 289 71.23 -74.10 30.69
CA ALA A 289 71.64 -74.74 31.93
C ALA A 289 71.83 -76.27 31.76
N GLN A 290 70.90 -76.94 31.07
CA GLN A 290 71.02 -78.37 30.75
C GLN A 290 72.25 -78.65 29.89
N LYS A 291 72.52 -77.81 28.88
CA LYS A 291 73.74 -77.90 28.07
C LYS A 291 74.99 -77.82 28.95
N ARG A 292 75.07 -76.84 29.86
CA ARG A 292 76.19 -76.71 30.80
C ARG A 292 76.34 -77.95 31.69
N ALA A 293 75.26 -78.48 32.23
CA ALA A 293 75.29 -79.69 33.06
C ALA A 293 75.78 -80.92 32.27
N LEU A 294 75.34 -81.10 31.03
CA LEU A 294 75.83 -82.17 30.15
C LEU A 294 77.31 -82.00 29.78
N GLU A 295 77.77 -80.76 29.55
CA GLU A 295 79.19 -80.46 29.35
C GLU A 295 80.03 -80.82 30.58
N GLU A 296 79.52 -80.52 31.79
CA GLU A 296 80.13 -80.92 33.07
C GLU A 296 80.14 -82.44 33.27
N GLU A 297 79.04 -83.14 32.96
CA GLU A 297 78.94 -84.60 33.01
C GLU A 297 79.86 -85.29 32.00
N LEU A 298 80.00 -84.76 30.77
CA LEU A 298 80.99 -85.23 29.80
C LEU A 298 82.42 -85.00 30.31
N GLY A 299 82.67 -83.90 31.01
CA GLY A 299 83.91 -83.66 31.74
C GLY A 299 84.14 -84.70 32.84
N ALA A 300 83.11 -85.00 33.63
CA ALA A 300 83.17 -86.00 34.70
C ALA A 300 83.32 -87.43 34.17
N LEU A 301 82.65 -87.81 33.07
CA LEU A 301 82.82 -89.09 32.38
C LEU A 301 84.20 -89.21 31.75
N ARG A 302 84.78 -88.12 31.24
CA ARG A 302 86.18 -88.09 30.81
C ARG A 302 87.14 -88.37 31.97
N VAL A 303 86.79 -87.96 33.19
CA VAL A 303 87.53 -88.27 34.43
C VAL A 303 87.21 -89.68 34.96
N ALA A 304 85.98 -90.17 34.88
CA ALA A 304 85.60 -91.53 35.30
C ALA A 304 86.11 -92.60 34.33
N ALA A 305 86.20 -92.30 33.03
CA ALA A 305 86.89 -93.12 32.03
C ALA A 305 88.41 -93.21 32.27
N SER A 306 88.97 -92.34 33.12
CA SER A 306 90.34 -92.45 33.63
C SER A 306 90.47 -93.28 34.93
N GLY A 307 89.37 -93.83 35.44
CA GLY A 307 89.26 -94.53 36.73
C GLY A 307 89.38 -96.06 36.74
N GLY A 308 89.83 -96.70 35.64
CA GLY A 308 90.18 -98.13 35.60
C GLY A 308 91.54 -98.43 36.28
N SER A 309 91.65 -98.12 37.57
CA SER A 309 92.90 -97.97 38.33
C SER A 309 93.62 -99.27 38.75
N SER A 310 93.41 -100.41 38.09
CA SER A 310 94.35 -101.55 38.13
C SER A 310 95.06 -101.78 36.79
N GLN A 311 94.66 -101.06 35.73
CA GLN A 311 95.34 -101.03 34.44
C GLN A 311 96.32 -99.86 34.35
N VAL A 312 96.28 -98.93 35.32
CA VAL A 312 97.21 -97.79 35.43
C VAL A 312 98.54 -98.18 36.10
N GLU A 313 98.59 -99.18 36.98
CA GLU A 313 99.88 -99.69 37.50
C GLU A 313 100.65 -100.50 36.44
N GLU A 314 99.96 -101.28 35.61
CA GLU A 314 100.56 -101.97 34.46
C GLU A 314 100.89 -101.01 33.31
N LEU A 315 100.07 -99.97 33.10
CA LEU A 315 100.40 -98.89 32.18
C LEU A 315 101.51 -97.99 32.70
N ASN A 316 101.72 -97.79 34.00
CA ASN A 316 102.86 -97.04 34.56
C ASN A 316 104.19 -97.80 34.42
N SER A 317 104.20 -99.14 34.54
CA SER A 317 105.38 -99.94 34.17
C SER A 317 105.68 -99.84 32.67
N ARG A 318 104.63 -99.86 31.82
CA ARG A 318 104.78 -99.67 30.37
C ARG A 318 105.07 -98.22 29.98
N LEU A 319 104.69 -97.25 30.80
CA LEU A 319 105.00 -95.83 30.63
C LEU A 319 106.47 -95.59 30.96
N GLN A 320 107.00 -96.16 32.05
CA GLN A 320 108.44 -96.08 32.38
C GLN A 320 109.32 -96.77 31.33
N ASP A 321 108.90 -97.92 30.77
CA ASP A 321 109.62 -98.57 29.67
C ASP A 321 109.50 -97.80 28.34
N LYS A 322 108.38 -97.11 28.11
CA LYS A 322 108.21 -96.22 26.95
C LYS A 322 108.88 -94.86 27.13
N GLU A 323 108.99 -94.33 28.33
CA GLU A 323 109.74 -93.11 28.66
C GLU A 323 111.23 -93.34 28.50
N ARG A 324 111.77 -94.50 28.92
CA ARG A 324 113.15 -94.91 28.61
C ARG A 324 113.38 -95.13 27.11
N LEU A 325 112.39 -95.65 26.39
CA LEU A 325 112.45 -95.80 24.93
C LEU A 325 112.34 -94.44 24.22
N VAL A 326 111.57 -93.50 24.75
CA VAL A 326 111.44 -92.12 24.24
C VAL A 326 112.70 -91.32 24.56
N GLU A 327 113.32 -91.44 25.73
CA GLU A 327 114.63 -90.85 26.02
C GLU A 327 115.74 -91.43 25.12
N SER A 328 115.69 -92.73 24.82
CA SER A 328 116.57 -93.38 23.84
C SER A 328 116.30 -92.93 22.41
N LEU A 329 115.03 -92.77 22.00
CA LEU A 329 114.63 -92.31 20.67
C LEU A 329 114.88 -90.81 20.51
N GLU A 330 114.75 -90.00 21.55
CA GLU A 330 115.12 -88.59 21.58
C GLU A 330 116.64 -88.40 21.59
N ALA A 331 117.40 -89.28 22.24
CA ALA A 331 118.86 -89.33 22.10
C ALA A 331 119.27 -89.75 20.68
N GLN A 332 118.55 -90.69 20.05
CA GLN A 332 118.73 -91.05 18.63
C GLN A 332 118.30 -89.94 17.68
N VAL A 333 117.21 -89.21 17.95
CA VAL A 333 116.75 -88.06 17.14
C VAL A 333 117.68 -86.87 17.34
N ARG A 334 118.23 -86.63 18.54
CA ARG A 334 119.28 -85.63 18.77
C ARG A 334 120.61 -86.02 18.12
N ALA A 335 120.98 -87.30 18.12
CA ALA A 335 122.15 -87.79 17.40
C ALA A 335 121.96 -87.71 15.87
N LEU A 336 120.81 -88.12 15.33
CA LEU A 336 120.46 -88.02 13.91
C LEU A 336 120.22 -86.57 13.46
N SER A 337 119.77 -85.68 14.36
CA SER A 337 119.67 -84.24 14.10
C SER A 337 121.04 -83.57 14.14
N GLN A 338 121.95 -83.97 15.04
CA GLN A 338 123.36 -83.54 15.03
C GLN A 338 124.14 -84.11 13.84
N GLU A 339 123.85 -85.33 13.40
CA GLU A 339 124.35 -85.90 12.14
C GLU A 339 123.71 -85.20 10.93
N GLY A 340 122.44 -84.82 11.02
CA GLY A 340 121.76 -83.99 10.03
C GLY A 340 122.29 -82.56 9.97
N GLU A 341 122.71 -81.97 11.09
CA GLU A 341 123.36 -80.66 11.16
C GLU A 341 124.82 -80.73 10.74
N LYS A 342 125.55 -81.80 11.07
CA LYS A 342 126.89 -82.07 10.51
C LYS A 342 126.81 -82.33 9.01
N ALA A 343 125.83 -83.09 8.53
CA ALA A 343 125.59 -83.29 7.10
C ALA A 343 125.11 -82.01 6.42
N ARG A 344 124.31 -81.15 7.08
CA ARG A 344 123.95 -79.82 6.55
C ARG A 344 125.13 -78.86 6.57
N GLN A 345 126.04 -78.93 7.55
CA GLN A 345 127.27 -78.15 7.60
C GLN A 345 128.32 -78.66 6.60
N GLU A 346 128.38 -79.97 6.34
CA GLU A 346 129.18 -80.57 5.27
C GLU A 346 128.58 -80.27 3.91
N VAL A 347 127.25 -80.31 3.76
CA VAL A 347 126.55 -79.85 2.55
C VAL A 347 126.70 -78.36 2.37
N ALA A 348 126.71 -77.54 3.43
CA ALA A 348 126.97 -76.09 3.39
C ALA A 348 128.44 -75.79 3.05
N GLN A 349 129.41 -76.49 3.65
CA GLN A 349 130.83 -76.36 3.29
C GLN A 349 131.11 -76.91 1.89
N LEU A 350 130.41 -77.97 1.45
CA LEU A 350 130.50 -78.49 0.08
C LEU A 350 129.78 -77.55 -0.88
N THR A 351 128.66 -76.93 -0.54
CA THR A 351 128.01 -75.91 -1.38
C THR A 351 128.79 -74.62 -1.40
N GLU A 352 129.49 -74.21 -0.34
CA GLU A 352 130.41 -73.06 -0.33
C GLU A 352 131.71 -73.38 -1.08
N ARG A 353 132.23 -74.61 -0.98
CA ARG A 353 133.36 -75.09 -1.82
C ARG A 353 132.93 -75.25 -3.27
N HIS A 354 131.71 -75.69 -3.55
CA HIS A 354 131.13 -75.78 -4.89
C HIS A 354 130.76 -74.40 -5.41
N GLN A 355 130.31 -73.44 -4.60
CA GLN A 355 130.12 -72.04 -5.01
C GLN A 355 131.46 -71.38 -5.25
N SER A 356 132.45 -71.55 -4.38
CA SER A 356 133.82 -71.04 -4.59
C SER A 356 134.51 -71.72 -5.77
N ALA A 357 134.22 -73.00 -6.03
CA ALA A 357 134.71 -73.73 -7.21
C ALA A 357 133.93 -73.32 -8.46
N VAL A 358 132.62 -73.11 -8.39
CA VAL A 358 131.77 -72.60 -9.48
C VAL A 358 132.11 -71.15 -9.79
N GLU A 359 132.46 -70.31 -8.81
CA GLU A 359 132.94 -68.94 -9.00
C GLU A 359 134.38 -68.94 -9.53
N ARG A 360 135.25 -69.88 -9.11
CA ARG A 360 136.58 -70.07 -9.70
C ARG A 360 136.49 -70.61 -11.13
N THR A 361 135.68 -71.62 -11.40
CA THR A 361 135.43 -72.14 -12.74
C THR A 361 134.61 -71.17 -13.56
N ALA A 362 133.73 -70.34 -13.00
CA ALA A 362 133.04 -69.27 -13.72
C ALA A 362 133.96 -68.09 -13.98
N ALA A 363 134.97 -67.82 -13.14
CA ALA A 363 136.02 -66.84 -13.40
C ALA A 363 137.07 -67.38 -14.39
N GLU A 364 137.39 -68.67 -14.35
CA GLU A 364 138.19 -69.37 -15.35
C GLU A 364 137.42 -69.49 -16.67
N HIS A 365 136.15 -69.85 -16.64
CA HIS A 365 135.25 -69.81 -17.79
C HIS A 365 134.97 -68.38 -18.23
N ALA A 366 135.01 -67.34 -17.40
CA ALA A 366 134.93 -65.95 -17.85
C ALA A 366 136.25 -65.50 -18.49
N ARG A 367 137.40 -65.99 -18.01
CA ARG A 367 138.70 -65.82 -18.68
C ARG A 367 138.81 -66.63 -19.98
N GLU A 368 138.28 -67.84 -20.01
CA GLU A 368 138.22 -68.72 -21.18
C GLU A 368 137.14 -68.25 -22.14
N ILE A 369 135.99 -67.76 -21.70
CA ILE A 369 134.96 -67.08 -22.51
C ILE A 369 135.53 -65.76 -23.00
N GLY A 370 136.32 -65.01 -22.23
CA GLY A 370 137.05 -63.85 -22.73
C GLY A 370 138.08 -64.23 -23.81
N ALA A 371 138.85 -65.30 -23.59
CA ALA A 371 139.80 -65.83 -24.57
C ALA A 371 139.11 -66.48 -25.78
N LEU A 372 137.94 -67.08 -25.60
CA LEU A 372 137.09 -67.69 -26.61
C LEU A 372 136.22 -66.66 -27.30
N GLN A 373 135.92 -65.50 -26.71
CA GLN A 373 135.28 -64.34 -27.35
C GLN A 373 136.31 -63.62 -28.21
N GLN A 374 137.58 -63.56 -27.77
CA GLN A 374 138.68 -63.11 -28.61
C GLN A 374 138.94 -64.11 -29.77
N ARG A 375 138.83 -65.41 -29.50
CA ARG A 375 138.92 -66.48 -30.51
C ARG A 375 137.66 -66.64 -31.37
N LEU A 376 136.49 -66.24 -30.86
CA LEU A 376 135.22 -66.16 -31.56
C LEU A 376 135.21 -64.93 -32.44
N ALA A 377 135.77 -63.78 -32.05
CA ALA A 377 136.02 -62.69 -32.99
C ALA A 377 136.97 -63.12 -34.13
N ASP A 378 138.01 -63.91 -33.81
CA ASP A 378 138.90 -64.50 -34.83
C ASP A 378 138.25 -65.63 -35.65
N LEU A 379 137.22 -66.30 -35.12
CA LEU A 379 136.47 -67.37 -35.78
C LEU A 379 135.21 -66.84 -36.49
N GLU A 380 134.62 -65.72 -36.09
CA GLU A 380 133.49 -65.03 -36.70
C GLU A 380 133.92 -64.43 -38.03
N ASN A 381 135.14 -63.87 -38.08
CA ASN A 381 135.83 -63.54 -39.34
C ASN A 381 136.06 -64.78 -40.24
N LYS A 382 136.18 -65.99 -39.66
CA LYS A 382 136.28 -67.27 -40.40
C LYS A 382 134.92 -67.94 -40.63
N LEU A 383 133.87 -67.50 -39.92
CA LEU A 383 132.51 -68.02 -39.94
C LEU A 383 131.70 -67.26 -40.98
N GLU A 384 131.97 -65.98 -41.25
CA GLU A 384 131.48 -65.30 -42.47
C GLU A 384 131.96 -66.00 -43.75
N GLU A 385 133.18 -66.56 -43.76
CA GLU A 385 133.68 -67.43 -44.84
C GLU A 385 133.00 -68.81 -44.91
N ARG A 386 132.44 -69.32 -43.82
CA ARG A 386 131.79 -70.65 -43.72
C ARG A 386 130.27 -70.60 -43.84
N VAL A 387 129.64 -69.49 -43.47
CA VAL A 387 128.19 -69.21 -43.62
C VAL A 387 127.80 -69.07 -45.09
N GLN A 388 128.73 -68.67 -45.95
CA GLN A 388 128.58 -68.79 -47.41
C GLN A 388 128.60 -70.26 -47.91
N ARG A 389 129.12 -71.21 -47.13
CA ARG A 389 129.23 -72.64 -47.49
C ARG A 389 128.17 -73.55 -46.89
N CYS A 390 127.44 -73.16 -45.84
CA CYS A 390 126.44 -74.04 -45.20
C CYS A 390 124.97 -73.63 -45.40
N ARG A 391 124.68 -72.61 -46.22
CA ARG A 391 123.33 -72.41 -46.80
C ARG A 391 122.85 -73.60 -47.68
N ALA A 392 123.70 -74.61 -47.89
CA ALA A 392 123.45 -75.75 -48.78
C ALA A 392 123.16 -77.10 -48.09
N LEU A 393 123.12 -77.18 -46.76
CA LEU A 393 122.75 -78.42 -46.06
C LEU A 393 121.75 -78.05 -44.96
N GLU A 394 120.51 -77.84 -45.38
CA GLU A 394 119.45 -78.82 -45.14
C GLU A 394 118.87 -78.66 -43.73
N GLN A 395 117.62 -78.18 -43.59
CA GLN A 395 116.48 -79.06 -43.83
C GLN A 395 116.72 -80.45 -43.21
N SER A 396 116.63 -80.55 -41.89
CA SER A 396 116.06 -81.73 -41.22
C SER A 396 115.94 -81.43 -39.72
N SER A 397 114.71 -81.09 -39.31
CA SER A 397 113.84 -81.87 -38.40
C SER A 397 114.15 -81.59 -36.93
N GLY A 398 113.22 -81.05 -36.13
CA GLY A 398 112.05 -81.76 -35.59
C GLY A 398 112.37 -82.02 -34.10
N GLU A 399 111.51 -81.76 -33.11
CA GLU A 399 110.15 -82.28 -32.96
C GLU A 399 109.30 -81.44 -32.00
N SER A 400 107.99 -81.63 -32.17
CA SER A 400 106.86 -81.09 -31.42
C SER A 400 106.11 -82.28 -30.83
N GLN A 401 105.87 -82.31 -29.51
CA GLN A 401 104.85 -83.19 -28.90
C GLN A 401 104.31 -82.80 -27.50
N GLU A 402 104.65 -81.63 -26.91
CA GLU A 402 104.15 -81.21 -25.58
C GLU A 402 103.06 -80.11 -25.59
N LEU A 403 102.69 -79.57 -26.77
CA LEU A 403 101.78 -78.42 -26.92
C LEU A 403 100.28 -78.76 -27.04
N GLU A 404 99.91 -80.05 -27.10
CA GLU A 404 98.52 -80.46 -27.42
C GLU A 404 97.68 -80.81 -26.19
N GLU A 405 98.30 -81.26 -25.09
CA GLU A 405 97.60 -81.54 -23.83
C GLU A 405 97.29 -80.25 -23.04
N THR A 406 98.20 -79.27 -23.05
CA THR A 406 98.01 -77.95 -22.41
C THR A 406 96.91 -77.12 -23.09
N ARG A 407 96.68 -77.30 -24.40
CA ARG A 407 95.61 -76.62 -25.14
C ARG A 407 94.21 -77.12 -24.79
N LYS A 408 94.05 -78.41 -24.45
CA LYS A 408 92.73 -78.97 -24.10
C LYS A 408 92.26 -78.52 -22.71
N ALA A 409 93.16 -78.50 -21.72
CA ALA A 409 92.84 -78.00 -20.38
C ALA A 409 92.47 -76.51 -20.37
N LEU A 410 93.16 -75.68 -21.15
CA LEU A 410 92.87 -74.25 -21.25
C LEU A 410 91.52 -73.94 -21.94
N ALA A 411 91.06 -74.82 -22.85
CA ALA A 411 89.79 -74.64 -23.57
C ALA A 411 88.57 -74.96 -22.69
N GLU A 412 88.67 -75.93 -21.79
CA GLU A 412 87.60 -76.32 -20.88
C GLU A 412 87.40 -75.31 -19.75
N GLU A 413 88.49 -74.76 -19.21
CA GLU A 413 88.43 -73.68 -18.23
C GLU A 413 87.80 -72.39 -18.81
N ARG A 414 88.06 -72.10 -20.10
CA ARG A 414 87.47 -70.97 -20.81
C ARG A 414 85.96 -71.13 -20.98
N ARG A 415 85.51 -72.34 -21.34
CA ARG A 415 84.07 -72.65 -21.46
C ARG A 415 83.31 -72.45 -20.15
N LEU A 416 83.86 -72.90 -19.03
CA LEU A 416 83.22 -72.72 -17.71
C LEU A 416 83.12 -71.24 -17.32
N ARG A 417 84.16 -70.43 -17.60
CA ARG A 417 84.11 -68.98 -17.38
C ARG A 417 83.11 -68.28 -18.30
N ASP A 418 82.99 -68.70 -19.55
CA ASP A 418 82.05 -68.13 -20.51
C ASP A 418 80.59 -68.37 -20.09
N VAL A 419 80.26 -69.57 -19.59
CA VAL A 419 78.93 -69.89 -19.03
C VAL A 419 78.64 -69.06 -17.77
N GLN A 420 79.59 -68.99 -16.83
CA GLN A 420 79.43 -68.19 -15.62
C GLN A 420 79.25 -66.68 -15.92
N SER A 421 79.94 -66.17 -16.94
CA SER A 421 79.79 -64.78 -17.41
C SER A 421 78.42 -64.53 -18.05
N GLN A 422 77.90 -65.50 -18.81
CA GLN A 422 76.56 -65.42 -19.40
C GLN A 422 75.46 -65.46 -18.33
N ASP A 423 75.58 -66.33 -17.31
CA ASP A 423 74.62 -66.41 -16.22
C ASP A 423 74.57 -65.10 -15.42
N LEU A 424 75.73 -64.56 -15.02
CA LEU A 424 75.83 -63.27 -14.33
C LEU A 424 75.31 -62.11 -15.19
N GLY A 425 75.55 -62.13 -16.50
CA GLY A 425 75.01 -61.13 -17.44
C GLY A 425 73.49 -61.19 -17.55
N SER A 426 72.91 -62.40 -17.54
CA SER A 426 71.45 -62.59 -17.59
C SER A 426 70.76 -62.11 -16.31
N GLU A 427 71.34 -62.39 -15.14
CA GLU A 427 70.81 -61.89 -13.87
C GLU A 427 70.97 -60.37 -13.71
N ALA A 428 72.08 -59.79 -14.19
CA ALA A 428 72.28 -58.34 -14.20
C ALA A 428 71.23 -57.65 -15.08
N SER A 429 70.98 -58.21 -16.28
CA SER A 429 69.93 -57.72 -17.19
C SER A 429 68.54 -57.82 -16.58
N GLU A 430 68.25 -58.89 -15.84
CA GLU A 430 66.96 -59.07 -15.16
C GLU A 430 66.78 -58.10 -13.99
N ARG A 431 67.82 -57.88 -13.17
CA ARG A 431 67.79 -56.85 -12.11
C ARG A 431 67.64 -55.45 -12.67
N GLU A 432 68.29 -55.15 -13.80
CA GLU A 432 68.14 -53.85 -14.48
C GLU A 432 66.72 -53.66 -15.01
N ARG A 433 66.10 -54.69 -15.61
CA ARG A 433 64.68 -54.66 -16.00
C ARG A 433 63.75 -54.42 -14.80
N GLN A 434 63.98 -55.09 -13.68
CA GLN A 434 63.20 -54.89 -12.45
C GLN A 434 63.35 -53.47 -11.88
N LEU A 435 64.56 -52.90 -11.90
CA LEU A 435 64.79 -51.52 -11.48
C LEU A 435 64.11 -50.50 -12.40
N VAL A 436 64.11 -50.74 -13.71
CA VAL A 436 63.40 -49.88 -14.68
C VAL A 436 61.88 -49.97 -14.44
N ALA A 437 61.35 -51.17 -14.23
CA ALA A 437 59.93 -51.37 -13.92
C ALA A 437 59.53 -50.67 -12.61
N ALA A 438 60.31 -50.85 -11.54
CA ALA A 438 60.06 -50.19 -10.26
C ALA A 438 60.16 -48.65 -10.35
N ARG A 439 61.11 -48.12 -11.14
CA ARG A 439 61.18 -46.67 -11.42
C ARG A 439 59.96 -46.16 -12.17
N ALA A 440 59.51 -46.89 -13.20
CA ALA A 440 58.31 -46.52 -13.94
C ALA A 440 57.06 -46.53 -13.05
N GLU A 441 56.94 -47.51 -12.14
CA GLU A 441 55.84 -47.57 -11.18
C GLU A 441 55.87 -46.42 -10.17
N MET A 442 57.06 -46.05 -9.66
CA MET A 442 57.22 -44.89 -8.78
C MET A 442 56.87 -43.57 -9.48
N GLU A 443 57.26 -43.39 -10.74
CA GLU A 443 56.87 -42.20 -11.52
C GLU A 443 55.37 -42.15 -11.81
N ARG A 444 54.74 -43.31 -12.06
CA ARG A 444 53.27 -43.40 -12.21
C ARG A 444 52.56 -43.01 -10.91
N LEU A 445 52.99 -43.56 -9.77
CA LEU A 445 52.44 -43.21 -8.45
C LEU A 445 52.62 -41.72 -8.14
N LYS A 446 53.79 -41.13 -8.44
CA LYS A 446 54.00 -39.68 -8.28
C LYS A 446 53.03 -38.87 -9.14
N ALA A 447 52.85 -39.24 -10.41
CA ALA A 447 51.90 -38.56 -11.29
C ALA A 447 50.46 -38.66 -10.77
N ASP A 448 50.04 -39.82 -10.26
CA ASP A 448 48.73 -39.99 -9.63
C ASP A 448 48.59 -39.11 -8.37
N PHE A 449 49.62 -39.04 -7.53
CA PHE A 449 49.63 -38.16 -6.34
C PHE A 449 49.57 -36.68 -6.71
N ASP A 450 50.31 -36.25 -7.72
CA ASP A 450 50.30 -34.88 -8.20
C ASP A 450 48.92 -34.52 -8.78
N ALA A 451 48.31 -35.42 -9.56
CA ALA A 451 46.95 -35.25 -10.08
C ALA A 451 45.90 -35.15 -8.96
N HIS A 452 46.00 -36.00 -7.93
CA HIS A 452 45.12 -35.91 -6.76
C HIS A 452 45.32 -34.60 -5.98
N ARG A 453 46.56 -34.14 -5.84
CA ARG A 453 46.89 -32.87 -5.17
C ARG A 453 46.31 -31.68 -5.93
N GLU A 454 46.41 -31.67 -7.26
CA GLU A 454 45.84 -30.63 -8.11
C GLU A 454 44.30 -30.66 -8.09
N ALA A 455 43.69 -31.84 -8.14
CA ALA A 455 42.24 -31.99 -8.02
C ALA A 455 41.71 -31.48 -6.68
N LEU A 456 42.41 -31.79 -5.57
CA LEU A 456 42.05 -31.28 -4.25
C LEU A 456 42.24 -29.76 -4.16
N ALA A 457 43.31 -29.22 -4.74
CA ALA A 457 43.53 -27.78 -4.79
C ALA A 457 42.44 -27.06 -5.59
N HIS A 458 41.98 -27.64 -6.71
CA HIS A 458 40.88 -27.10 -7.51
C HIS A 458 39.56 -27.15 -6.74
N GLN A 459 39.25 -28.27 -6.06
CA GLN A 459 38.05 -28.37 -5.22
C GLN A 459 38.06 -27.34 -4.10
N LEU A 460 39.19 -27.14 -3.41
CA LEU A 460 39.32 -26.13 -2.36
C LEU A 460 39.21 -24.70 -2.91
N ALA A 461 39.69 -24.44 -4.12
CA ALA A 461 39.52 -23.15 -4.79
C ALA A 461 38.04 -22.91 -5.14
N GLU A 462 37.38 -23.89 -5.74
CA GLU A 462 35.95 -23.79 -6.05
C GLU A 462 35.07 -23.60 -4.80
N THR A 463 35.35 -24.32 -3.71
CA THR A 463 34.59 -24.13 -2.46
C THR A 463 34.81 -22.74 -1.89
N ARG A 464 36.05 -22.23 -1.93
CA ARG A 464 36.36 -20.85 -1.49
C ARG A 464 35.67 -19.81 -2.35
N ASP A 465 35.63 -20.00 -3.66
CA ASP A 465 34.93 -19.08 -4.55
C ASP A 465 33.43 -19.10 -4.30
N LYS A 466 32.82 -20.29 -4.13
CA LYS A 466 31.41 -20.43 -3.75
C LYS A 466 31.10 -19.77 -2.41
N GLU A 467 31.94 -19.98 -1.39
CA GLU A 467 31.83 -19.33 -0.08
C GLU A 467 31.96 -17.81 -0.18
N ALA A 468 32.92 -17.30 -0.97
CA ALA A 468 33.10 -15.87 -1.19
C ALA A 468 31.89 -15.23 -1.88
N HIS A 469 31.32 -15.89 -2.90
CA HIS A 469 30.10 -15.42 -3.56
C HIS A 469 28.90 -15.44 -2.59
N ALA A 470 28.74 -16.50 -1.80
CA ALA A 470 27.66 -16.57 -0.81
C ALA A 470 27.77 -15.46 0.25
N VAL A 471 28.99 -15.17 0.72
CA VAL A 471 29.25 -14.06 1.65
C VAL A 471 28.96 -12.70 1.01
N GLU A 472 29.29 -12.52 -0.26
CA GLU A 472 29.04 -11.26 -0.98
C GLU A 472 27.54 -11.04 -1.23
N GLU A 473 26.79 -12.08 -1.60
CA GLU A 473 25.33 -11.99 -1.73
C GLU A 473 24.66 -11.69 -0.38
N LEU A 474 25.10 -12.33 0.71
CA LEU A 474 24.63 -11.99 2.06
C LEU A 474 24.97 -10.54 2.46
N ARG A 475 26.12 -10.01 2.01
CA ARG A 475 26.48 -8.59 2.23
C ARG A 475 25.54 -7.65 1.49
N LYS A 476 25.27 -7.91 0.21
CA LYS A 476 24.33 -7.11 -0.59
C LYS A 476 22.93 -7.12 0.01
N GLU A 477 22.45 -8.29 0.45
CA GLU A 477 21.16 -8.43 1.12
C GLU A 477 21.12 -7.62 2.42
N MET A 478 22.15 -7.72 3.25
CA MET A 478 22.27 -6.91 4.47
C MET A 478 22.30 -5.40 4.17
N GLU A 479 23.00 -4.98 3.11
CA GLU A 479 23.09 -3.58 2.70
C GLU A 479 21.75 -3.05 2.18
N CYS A 480 20.99 -3.88 1.45
CA CYS A 480 19.61 -3.60 1.05
C CYS A 480 18.67 -3.48 2.26
N GLN A 481 18.78 -4.39 3.23
CA GLN A 481 18.00 -4.31 4.47
C GLN A 481 18.35 -3.05 5.27
N ILE A 482 19.63 -2.65 5.30
CA ILE A 482 20.06 -1.40 5.93
C ILE A 482 19.47 -0.18 5.21
N SER A 483 19.42 -0.16 3.87
CA SER A 483 18.80 0.95 3.14
C SER A 483 17.30 1.05 3.44
N VAL A 484 16.57 -0.07 3.44
CA VAL A 484 15.14 -0.10 3.79
C VAL A 484 14.91 0.39 5.22
N VAL A 485 15.72 -0.05 6.19
CA VAL A 485 15.61 0.43 7.58
C VAL A 485 15.86 1.94 7.68
N ASN A 486 16.79 2.50 6.90
CA ASN A 486 17.05 3.93 6.89
C ASN A 486 15.89 4.72 6.26
N GLU A 487 15.29 4.22 5.17
CA GLU A 487 14.09 4.80 4.57
C GLU A 487 12.92 4.79 5.55
N LEU A 488 12.66 3.67 6.21
CA LEU A 488 11.61 3.57 7.24
C LEU A 488 11.86 4.53 8.41
N ARG A 489 13.11 4.71 8.85
CA ARG A 489 13.46 5.70 9.89
C ARG A 489 13.19 7.13 9.42
N GLN A 490 13.48 7.44 8.17
CA GLN A 490 13.18 8.76 7.61
C GLN A 490 11.67 9.00 7.54
N SER A 491 10.90 8.05 7.02
CA SER A 491 9.44 8.14 6.98
C SER A 491 8.83 8.26 8.38
N LEU A 492 9.38 7.57 9.38
CA LEU A 492 8.96 7.71 10.77
C LEU A 492 9.22 9.12 11.30
N SER A 493 10.40 9.70 11.02
CA SER A 493 10.73 11.08 11.41
C SER A 493 9.78 12.10 10.77
N GLU A 494 9.48 11.95 9.49
CA GLU A 494 8.54 12.83 8.77
C GLU A 494 7.11 12.69 9.32
N ALA A 495 6.68 11.47 9.66
CA ALA A 495 5.40 11.22 10.29
C ALA A 495 5.33 11.85 11.70
N GLU A 496 6.39 11.74 12.51
CA GLU A 496 6.48 12.38 13.83
C GLU A 496 6.44 13.91 13.73
N GLU A 497 7.11 14.51 12.75
CA GLU A 497 7.01 15.95 12.50
C GLU A 497 5.60 16.38 12.08
N SER A 498 4.96 15.61 11.20
CA SER A 498 3.58 15.89 10.78
C SER A 498 2.61 15.83 11.97
N LYS A 499 2.78 14.83 12.85
CA LYS A 499 2.01 14.68 14.09
C LYS A 499 2.19 15.89 15.00
N ARG A 500 3.44 16.35 15.23
CA ARG A 500 3.70 17.57 16.01
C ARG A 500 3.02 18.80 15.43
N ARG A 501 3.06 18.98 14.11
CA ARG A 501 2.36 20.10 13.43
C ARG A 501 0.85 20.02 13.63
N PHE A 502 0.26 18.82 13.61
CA PHE A 502 -1.16 18.65 13.89
C PHE A 502 -1.49 18.92 15.36
N GLU A 503 -0.68 18.46 16.32
CA GLU A 503 -0.85 18.75 17.75
C GLU A 503 -0.78 20.27 18.03
N GLU A 504 0.16 20.98 17.41
CA GLU A 504 0.26 22.45 17.50
C GLU A 504 -0.97 23.14 16.89
N ARG A 505 -1.46 22.67 15.73
CA ARG A 505 -2.67 23.20 15.08
C ARG A 505 -3.91 22.99 15.95
N THR A 506 -4.05 21.80 16.56
CA THR A 506 -5.15 21.48 17.47
C THR A 506 -5.10 22.37 18.70
N SER A 507 -3.92 22.54 19.31
CA SER A 507 -3.76 23.44 20.46
C SER A 507 -4.10 24.90 20.11
N GLN A 508 -3.71 25.37 18.92
CA GLN A 508 -4.09 26.71 18.44
C GLN A 508 -5.60 26.86 18.24
N LEU A 509 -6.26 25.84 17.70
CA LEU A 509 -7.72 25.84 17.51
C LEU A 509 -8.46 25.80 18.85
N GLU A 510 -7.98 25.02 19.82
CA GLU A 510 -8.51 24.99 21.19
C GLU A 510 -8.39 26.37 21.86
N GLU A 511 -7.25 27.05 21.69
CA GLU A 511 -7.06 28.40 22.21
C GLU A 511 -8.00 29.41 21.52
N GLN A 512 -8.17 29.32 20.20
CA GLN A 512 -9.12 30.16 19.46
C GLN A 512 -10.57 29.91 19.89
N LEU A 513 -10.95 28.65 20.12
CA LEU A 513 -12.27 28.29 20.60
C LEU A 513 -12.52 28.85 22.01
N ALA A 514 -11.52 28.75 22.90
CA ALA A 514 -11.60 29.32 24.24
C ALA A 514 -11.75 30.84 24.20
N GLN A 515 -10.99 31.53 23.34
CA GLN A 515 -11.12 32.98 23.13
C GLN A 515 -12.49 33.37 22.59
N ALA A 516 -13.01 32.63 21.60
CA ALA A 516 -14.34 32.84 21.04
C ALA A 516 -15.45 32.62 22.09
N SER A 517 -15.33 31.57 22.90
CA SER A 517 -16.27 31.30 24.00
C SER A 517 -16.28 32.44 25.03
N VAL A 518 -15.12 32.99 25.40
CA VAL A 518 -15.03 34.13 26.32
C VAL A 518 -15.64 35.39 25.70
N ALA A 519 -15.41 35.63 24.41
CA ALA A 519 -16.00 36.76 23.70
C ALA A 519 -17.53 36.65 23.63
N GLN A 520 -18.05 35.45 23.32
CA GLN A 520 -19.49 35.17 23.30
C GLN A 520 -20.11 35.38 24.67
N GLN A 521 -19.50 34.85 25.74
CA GLN A 521 -20.02 35.01 27.09
C GLN A 521 -20.07 36.49 27.53
N LYS A 522 -19.08 37.30 27.16
CA LYS A 522 -19.12 38.76 27.39
C LYS A 522 -20.23 39.45 26.61
N ALA A 523 -20.50 39.02 25.37
CA ALA A 523 -21.59 39.55 24.57
C ALA A 523 -22.95 39.17 25.17
N ASP A 524 -23.11 37.92 25.62
CA ASP A 524 -24.32 37.44 26.28
C ASP A 524 -24.56 38.17 27.61
N ASP A 525 -23.52 38.35 28.43
CA ASP A 525 -23.59 39.12 29.68
C ASP A 525 -23.96 40.59 29.42
N GLY A 526 -23.40 41.20 28.36
CA GLY A 526 -23.74 42.54 27.92
C GLY A 526 -25.20 42.66 27.48
N SER A 527 -25.66 41.71 26.66
CA SER A 527 -27.05 41.61 26.19
C SER A 527 -28.02 41.42 27.35
N ALA A 528 -27.68 40.57 28.33
CA ALA A 528 -28.47 40.33 29.52
C ALA A 528 -28.59 41.59 30.40
N ALA A 529 -27.50 42.34 30.56
CA ALA A 529 -27.50 43.61 31.27
C ALA A 529 -28.40 44.66 30.58
N GLU A 530 -28.34 44.74 29.25
CA GLU A 530 -29.16 45.66 28.45
C GLU A 530 -30.65 45.28 28.50
N ILE A 531 -30.99 43.99 28.37
CA ILE A 531 -32.35 43.47 28.57
C ILE A 531 -32.87 43.81 29.97
N LYS A 532 -32.04 43.67 31.01
CA LYS A 532 -32.40 44.02 32.38
C LYS A 532 -32.67 45.52 32.55
N ALA A 533 -31.86 46.37 31.91
CA ALA A 533 -32.05 47.82 31.92
C ALA A 533 -33.36 48.22 31.20
N LEU A 534 -33.63 47.65 30.03
CA LEU A 534 -34.87 47.87 29.27
C LEU A 534 -36.11 47.40 30.04
N ARG A 535 -36.03 46.24 30.71
CA ARG A 535 -37.12 45.76 31.60
C ARG A 535 -37.39 46.73 32.74
N SER A 536 -36.35 47.25 33.38
CA SER A 536 -36.49 48.26 34.44
C SER A 536 -37.10 49.56 33.90
N GLN A 537 -36.74 50.00 32.70
CA GLN A 537 -37.37 51.15 32.06
C GLN A 537 -38.85 50.91 31.74
N LEU A 538 -39.19 49.73 31.21
CA LEU A 538 -40.58 49.34 30.94
C LEU A 538 -41.43 49.33 32.22
N GLU A 539 -40.89 48.78 33.32
CA GLU A 539 -41.58 48.75 34.62
C GLU A 539 -41.81 50.18 35.15
N ASN A 540 -40.83 51.07 35.02
CA ASN A 540 -41.00 52.48 35.38
C ASN A 540 -42.05 53.18 34.52
N LEU A 541 -42.10 52.91 33.22
CA LEU A 541 -43.11 53.46 32.32
C LEU A 541 -44.50 52.92 32.65
N GLN A 542 -44.65 51.63 32.94
CA GLN A 542 -45.90 51.03 33.38
C GLN A 542 -46.40 51.64 34.69
N ASN A 543 -45.51 51.82 35.68
CA ASN A 543 -45.86 52.48 36.94
C ASN A 543 -46.34 53.92 36.71
N ARG A 544 -45.68 54.65 35.80
CA ARG A 544 -46.06 56.03 35.45
C ARG A 544 -47.39 56.08 34.68
N GLU A 545 -47.64 55.13 33.79
CA GLU A 545 -48.94 54.97 33.12
C GLU A 545 -50.05 54.67 34.12
N GLN A 546 -49.80 53.78 35.08
CA GLN A 546 -50.75 53.44 36.14
C GLN A 546 -51.08 54.64 37.01
N GLN A 547 -50.07 55.44 37.41
CA GLN A 547 -50.25 56.72 38.11
C GLN A 547 -51.09 57.72 37.30
N LEU A 548 -50.82 57.85 35.99
CA LEU A 548 -51.62 58.71 35.11
C LEU A 548 -53.06 58.21 34.97
N SER A 549 -53.28 56.89 34.95
CA SER A 549 -54.63 56.32 34.91
C SER A 549 -55.40 56.63 36.19
N GLN A 550 -54.75 56.53 37.36
CA GLN A 550 -55.34 56.87 38.65
C GLN A 550 -55.68 58.35 38.72
N ALA A 551 -54.75 59.24 38.34
CA ALA A 551 -54.99 60.68 38.30
C ALA A 551 -56.14 61.05 37.35
N LYS A 552 -56.27 60.36 36.21
CA LYS A 552 -57.39 60.54 35.27
C LYS A 552 -58.72 60.13 35.88
N GLU A 553 -58.75 59.02 36.63
CA GLU A 553 -59.95 58.55 37.32
C GLU A 553 -60.36 59.50 38.45
N GLU A 554 -59.40 59.98 39.25
CA GLU A 554 -59.62 61.03 40.24
C GLU A 554 -60.20 62.31 39.60
N LEU A 555 -59.62 62.77 38.48
CA LEU A 555 -60.14 63.94 37.76
C LEU A 555 -61.58 63.73 37.27
N ARG A 556 -61.91 62.52 36.78
CA ARG A 556 -63.27 62.16 36.37
C ARG A 556 -64.24 62.24 37.55
N THR A 557 -63.86 61.70 38.71
CA THR A 557 -64.72 61.77 39.91
C THR A 557 -64.93 63.21 40.38
N LEU A 558 -63.89 64.05 40.36
CA LEU A 558 -64.00 65.47 40.70
C LEU A 558 -64.88 66.22 39.70
N LEU A 559 -64.75 65.93 38.41
CA LEU A 559 -65.61 66.49 37.37
C LEU A 559 -67.08 66.11 37.59
N GLU A 560 -67.35 64.85 37.93
CA GLU A 560 -68.71 64.37 38.19
C GLU A 560 -69.32 65.03 39.44
N GLN A 561 -68.52 65.19 40.50
CA GLN A 561 -68.93 65.95 41.68
C GLN A 561 -69.23 67.43 41.35
N ALA A 562 -68.39 68.06 40.51
CA ALA A 562 -68.61 69.44 40.09
C ALA A 562 -69.87 69.60 39.23
N LYS A 563 -70.14 68.66 38.33
CA LYS A 563 -71.40 68.59 37.57
C LYS A 563 -72.60 68.43 38.50
N GLY A 564 -72.55 67.50 39.44
CA GLY A 564 -73.62 67.31 40.43
C GLY A 564 -73.93 68.58 41.24
N ARG A 565 -72.89 69.32 41.67
CA ARG A 565 -73.06 70.62 42.34
C ARG A 565 -73.67 71.68 41.41
N ALA A 566 -73.23 71.74 40.16
CA ALA A 566 -73.79 72.65 39.16
C ALA A 566 -75.28 72.36 38.89
N ASP A 567 -75.67 71.09 38.81
CA ASP A 567 -77.07 70.68 38.66
C ASP A 567 -77.92 71.03 39.88
N GLU A 568 -77.38 70.87 41.09
CA GLU A 568 -78.04 71.30 42.32
C GLU A 568 -78.24 72.81 42.35
N ASP A 569 -77.22 73.60 42.00
CA ASP A 569 -77.33 75.04 41.94
C ASP A 569 -78.30 75.48 40.83
N GLN A 570 -78.32 74.82 39.68
CA GLN A 570 -79.29 75.06 38.61
C GLN A 570 -80.73 74.78 39.07
N ARG A 571 -80.95 73.72 39.87
CA ARG A 571 -82.26 73.45 40.50
C ARG A 571 -82.65 74.54 41.49
N LYS A 572 -81.72 75.00 42.33
CA LYS A 572 -81.96 76.13 43.26
C LYS A 572 -82.26 77.42 42.50
N PHE A 573 -81.53 77.74 41.43
CA PHE A 573 -81.82 78.89 40.56
C PHE A 573 -83.20 78.78 39.92
N SER A 574 -83.58 77.60 39.42
CA SER A 574 -84.91 77.34 38.85
C SER A 574 -86.02 77.44 39.90
N GLN A 575 -85.74 77.10 41.16
CA GLN A 575 -86.67 77.30 42.26
C GLN A 575 -86.81 78.77 42.63
N MET A 576 -85.69 79.49 42.82
CA MET A 576 -85.70 80.93 43.08
C MET A 576 -86.39 81.71 41.95
N ALA A 577 -86.20 81.33 40.68
CA ALA A 577 -86.88 81.93 39.55
C ALA A 577 -88.42 81.73 39.61
N ARG A 578 -88.88 80.54 40.03
CA ARG A 578 -90.30 80.27 40.26
C ARG A 578 -90.86 81.10 41.42
N GLU A 579 -90.12 81.21 42.52
CA GLU A 579 -90.50 82.03 43.67
C GLU A 579 -90.57 83.53 43.30
N VAL A 580 -89.59 84.05 42.55
CA VAL A 580 -89.61 85.42 42.02
C VAL A 580 -90.83 85.63 41.11
N SER A 581 -91.11 84.71 40.19
CA SER A 581 -92.29 84.81 39.32
C SER A 581 -93.62 84.77 40.09
N GLN A 582 -93.70 83.97 41.16
CA GLN A 582 -94.85 83.96 42.07
C GLN A 582 -94.99 85.31 42.79
N LEU A 583 -93.90 85.85 43.35
CA LEU A 583 -93.89 87.15 44.01
C LEU A 583 -94.23 88.29 43.05
N GLU A 584 -93.78 88.25 41.80
CA GLU A 584 -94.17 89.21 40.75
C GLU A 584 -95.67 89.11 40.46
N SER A 585 -96.22 87.90 40.36
CA SER A 585 -97.66 87.67 40.18
C SER A 585 -98.48 88.16 41.38
N GLU A 586 -97.99 87.97 42.61
CA GLU A 586 -98.60 88.50 43.83
C GLU A 586 -98.50 90.03 43.90
N LEU A 587 -97.37 90.61 43.50
CA LEU A 587 -97.21 92.06 43.38
C LEU A 587 -98.20 92.65 42.37
N GLU A 588 -98.42 91.97 41.25
CA GLU A 588 -99.37 92.39 40.23
C GLU A 588 -100.81 92.26 40.72
N ARG A 589 -101.16 91.19 41.44
CA ARG A 589 -102.44 91.09 42.15
C ARG A 589 -102.61 92.22 43.17
N ASN A 590 -101.57 92.53 43.94
CA ASN A 590 -101.60 93.64 44.90
C ASN A 590 -101.71 95.01 44.23
N ARG A 591 -101.10 95.21 43.04
CA ARG A 591 -101.34 96.41 42.22
C ARG A 591 -102.79 96.47 41.77
N SER A 592 -103.35 95.39 41.23
CA SER A 592 -104.76 95.32 40.82
C SER A 592 -105.72 95.59 41.99
N VAL A 593 -105.45 95.05 43.17
CA VAL A 593 -106.22 95.34 44.40
C VAL A 593 -106.10 96.81 44.79
N ARG A 594 -104.90 97.40 44.70
CA ARG A 594 -104.69 98.84 44.94
C ARG A 594 -105.45 99.69 43.93
N ASP A 595 -105.43 99.35 42.65
CA ASP A 595 -106.15 100.07 41.60
C ASP A 595 -107.68 99.96 41.80
N LEU A 596 -108.18 98.79 42.21
CA LEU A 596 -109.59 98.62 42.59
C LEU A 596 -109.95 99.44 43.83
N LEU A 597 -109.08 99.48 44.85
CA LEU A 597 -109.26 100.33 46.02
C LEU A 597 -109.28 101.81 45.65
N GLN A 598 -108.40 102.24 44.74
CA GLN A 598 -108.38 103.61 44.23
C GLN A 598 -109.69 103.92 43.49
N LYS A 599 -110.17 103.02 42.62
CA LYS A 599 -111.48 103.18 41.95
C LYS A 599 -112.63 103.26 42.95
N VAL A 600 -112.64 102.42 43.98
CA VAL A 600 -113.67 102.47 45.05
C VAL A 600 -113.58 103.78 45.84
N GLN A 601 -112.37 104.30 46.09
CA GLN A 601 -112.18 105.61 46.71
C GLN A 601 -112.66 106.75 45.82
N GLU A 602 -112.42 106.68 44.51
CA GLU A 602 -112.93 107.62 43.52
C GLU A 602 -114.46 107.56 43.43
N GLU A 603 -115.07 106.37 43.41
CA GLU A 603 -116.52 106.17 43.45
C GLU A 603 -117.14 106.68 44.76
N LYS A 604 -116.51 106.40 45.91
CA LYS A 604 -116.91 106.96 47.20
C LYS A 604 -116.86 108.49 47.17
N HIS A 605 -115.78 109.08 46.64
CA HIS A 605 -115.66 110.53 46.53
C HIS A 605 -116.73 111.11 45.59
N GLN A 606 -117.01 110.46 44.45
CA GLN A 606 -118.09 110.85 43.54
C GLN A 606 -119.48 110.76 44.20
N LEU A 607 -119.71 109.77 45.05
CA LEU A 607 -120.95 109.65 45.83
C LEU A 607 -121.05 110.71 46.93
N GLU A 608 -119.95 111.04 47.61
CA GLU A 608 -119.88 112.14 48.58
C GLU A 608 -120.16 113.49 47.90
N VAL A 609 -119.59 113.73 46.71
CA VAL A 609 -119.88 114.91 45.87
C VAL A 609 -121.34 114.92 45.42
N LYS A 610 -121.92 113.80 44.95
CA LYS A 610 -123.34 113.71 44.60
C LYS A 610 -124.28 113.91 45.79
N VAL A 611 -123.91 113.45 46.99
CA VAL A 611 -124.68 113.70 48.23
C VAL A 611 -124.59 115.17 48.66
N ALA A 612 -123.46 115.83 48.41
CA ALA A 612 -123.32 117.27 48.57
C ALA A 612 -124.13 118.07 47.53
N GLU A 613 -124.13 117.63 46.27
CA GLU A 613 -124.92 118.23 45.17
C GLU A 613 -126.44 118.07 45.40
N LEU A 614 -126.90 116.90 45.86
CA LEU A 614 -128.31 116.65 46.19
C LEU A 614 -128.78 117.43 47.45
N ARG A 615 -127.86 117.83 48.34
CA ARG A 615 -128.16 118.74 49.46
C ARG A 615 -128.15 120.22 49.06
N ALA A 616 -127.43 120.59 48.01
CA ALA A 616 -127.37 121.97 47.51
C ALA A 616 -128.49 122.28 46.48
N ALA A 617 -129.01 121.29 45.75
CA ALA A 617 -130.02 121.46 44.68
C ALA A 617 -131.47 121.74 45.16
N ALA A 618 -131.71 121.91 46.46
CA ALA A 618 -133.00 122.34 47.04
C ALA A 618 -133.04 123.83 47.44
N SER A 619 -132.01 124.62 47.10
CA SER A 619 -131.92 126.05 47.41
C SER A 619 -131.40 126.87 46.21
N THR A 620 -132.32 127.14 45.28
CA THR A 620 -132.36 128.27 44.32
C THR A 620 -131.33 128.38 43.17
N ALA A 621 -131.94 128.47 41.98
CA ALA A 621 -131.67 129.42 40.88
C ALA A 621 -130.61 129.13 39.79
N ALA A 622 -131.17 128.97 38.57
CA ALA A 622 -130.95 129.86 37.42
C ALA A 622 -129.64 129.79 36.58
N LEU A 623 -129.86 129.63 35.26
CA LEU A 623 -129.14 130.20 34.10
C LEU A 623 -127.78 129.58 33.65
N GLY A 624 -127.80 128.93 32.48
CA GLY A 624 -127.22 129.51 31.24
C GLY A 624 -125.71 129.38 30.90
N VAL A 625 -125.44 128.70 29.77
CA VAL A 625 -124.58 129.09 28.61
C VAL A 625 -123.06 128.76 28.55
N ASN A 626 -122.72 128.00 27.48
CA ASN A 626 -121.54 127.92 26.57
C ASN A 626 -120.11 128.44 26.89
N GLY A 627 -119.11 127.68 26.38
CA GLY A 627 -117.89 128.16 25.67
C GLY A 627 -116.53 127.68 26.26
N LYS A 628 -115.84 126.65 25.74
CA LYS A 628 -114.81 126.57 24.66
C LYS A 628 -113.34 126.91 25.05
N THR A 629 -112.41 126.04 24.60
CA THR A 629 -110.95 126.16 24.28
C THR A 629 -109.83 125.80 25.31
N SER A 630 -109.13 124.70 24.98
CA SER A 630 -107.66 124.46 24.86
C SER A 630 -106.68 124.77 26.01
N SER A 631 -105.88 123.80 26.48
CA SER A 631 -104.57 123.37 25.90
C SER A 631 -103.65 122.67 26.93
N SER A 632 -103.03 121.55 26.50
CA SER A 632 -101.63 121.12 26.74
C SER A 632 -101.16 120.40 28.02
N ALA A 633 -100.60 119.20 27.77
CA ALA A 633 -99.50 118.48 28.44
C ALA A 633 -99.73 117.97 29.88
N SER A 634 -99.37 116.75 30.30
CA SER A 634 -98.56 115.65 29.74
C SER A 634 -98.65 114.46 30.72
N THR A 635 -98.21 113.27 30.27
CA THR A 635 -97.66 112.14 31.07
C THR A 635 -98.56 110.90 31.32
N SER A 636 -98.05 109.76 30.84
CA SER A 636 -98.11 108.40 31.43
C SER A 636 -99.31 107.44 31.20
N VAL A 637 -99.02 106.34 30.45
CA VAL A 637 -99.26 104.89 30.75
C VAL A 637 -100.74 104.44 30.75
N VAL A 638 -101.23 103.47 29.95
CA VAL A 638 -101.04 101.99 30.07
C VAL A 638 -101.61 101.26 28.82
N SER A 639 -100.95 100.15 28.47
CA SER A 639 -101.44 98.92 27.79
C SER A 639 -101.81 98.95 26.30
N SER A 640 -101.07 98.18 25.49
CA SER A 640 -101.43 96.80 25.12
C SER A 640 -100.68 96.36 23.87
N ILE A 641 -99.94 95.26 24.00
CA ILE A 641 -99.61 94.25 22.97
C ILE A 641 -98.90 94.78 21.72
N PRO A 642 -97.61 94.46 21.54
CA PRO A 642 -97.32 93.27 20.71
C PRO A 642 -96.12 92.48 21.24
N SER A 643 -96.00 91.21 20.86
CA SER A 643 -94.81 90.74 20.11
C SER A 643 -94.56 89.24 20.20
N LEU A 644 -94.36 88.69 19.00
CA LEU A 644 -93.40 87.66 18.61
C LEU A 644 -93.68 86.22 19.07
N GLU A 645 -94.42 85.53 18.20
CA GLU A 645 -94.04 84.19 17.76
C GLU A 645 -92.58 84.19 17.27
N SER A 646 -91.75 83.34 17.89
CA SER A 646 -90.55 82.72 17.31
C SER A 646 -90.15 81.63 18.33
N GLY A 647 -90.44 80.35 18.11
CA GLY A 647 -89.79 79.58 17.06
C GLY A 647 -88.32 79.36 17.45
N GLY A 648 -88.02 78.37 18.30
CA GLY A 648 -86.63 78.08 18.65
C GLY A 648 -86.33 77.17 19.85
N GLY A 649 -87.33 76.71 20.63
CA GLY A 649 -87.10 75.83 21.78
C GLY A 649 -86.94 74.34 21.44
N ASP A 650 -87.46 73.91 20.28
CA ASP A 650 -87.56 72.49 19.91
C ASP A 650 -86.34 71.97 19.13
N VAL A 651 -85.41 72.87 18.73
CA VAL A 651 -84.19 72.50 18.00
C VAL A 651 -83.06 72.19 18.98
N ALA A 652 -82.85 73.02 20.02
CA ALA A 652 -81.79 72.80 21.00
C ALA A 652 -82.03 71.55 21.87
N LEU A 653 -83.28 71.30 22.29
CA LEU A 653 -83.63 70.07 23.02
C LEU A 653 -83.56 68.83 22.13
N LYS A 654 -83.80 68.97 20.82
CA LYS A 654 -83.67 67.88 19.85
C LYS A 654 -82.22 67.59 19.49
N GLU A 655 -81.38 68.61 19.36
CA GLU A 655 -79.92 68.47 19.18
C GLU A 655 -79.24 67.86 20.42
N GLU A 656 -79.68 68.22 21.63
CA GLU A 656 -79.16 67.64 22.87
C GLU A 656 -79.64 66.19 23.05
N ARG A 657 -80.90 65.90 22.72
CA ARG A 657 -81.44 64.53 22.69
C ARG A 657 -80.78 63.68 21.61
N ASP A 658 -80.52 64.23 20.42
CA ASP A 658 -79.88 63.51 19.32
C ASP A 658 -78.37 63.31 19.61
N ASN A 659 -77.71 64.24 20.30
CA ASN A 659 -76.34 64.02 20.82
C ASN A 659 -76.29 62.94 21.89
N LEU A 660 -77.22 62.94 22.85
CA LEU A 660 -77.33 61.88 23.85
C LEU A 660 -77.66 60.54 23.20
N GLN A 661 -78.51 60.53 22.17
CA GLN A 661 -78.83 59.33 21.40
C GLN A 661 -77.60 58.80 20.64
N LEU A 662 -76.82 59.66 20.00
CA LEU A 662 -75.56 59.28 19.35
C LEU A 662 -74.53 58.75 20.35
N GLN A 663 -74.48 59.31 21.55
CA GLN A 663 -73.58 58.85 22.62
C GLN A 663 -74.03 57.49 23.17
N VAL A 664 -75.34 57.27 23.29
CA VAL A 664 -75.94 55.98 23.63
C VAL A 664 -75.70 54.94 22.53
N ASP A 665 -75.87 55.30 21.26
CA ASP A 665 -75.65 54.40 20.12
C ASP A 665 -74.17 54.02 19.97
N PHE A 666 -73.25 54.95 20.25
CA PHE A 666 -71.81 54.70 20.31
C PHE A 666 -71.42 53.79 21.47
N LEU A 667 -71.99 54.02 22.66
CA LEU A 667 -71.77 53.11 23.80
C LEU A 667 -72.36 51.72 23.52
N ASN A 668 -73.52 51.63 22.89
CA ASN A 668 -74.12 50.38 22.49
C ASN A 668 -73.27 49.65 21.43
N SER A 669 -72.63 50.35 20.50
CA SER A 669 -71.71 49.71 19.55
C SER A 669 -70.46 49.16 20.23
N ILE A 670 -69.90 49.90 21.20
CA ILE A 670 -68.76 49.42 22.01
C ILE A 670 -69.17 48.25 22.90
N ILE A 671 -70.36 48.27 23.49
CA ILE A 671 -70.87 47.17 24.32
C ILE A 671 -71.07 45.92 23.46
N VAL A 672 -71.62 46.05 22.25
CA VAL A 672 -71.77 44.92 21.31
C VAL A 672 -70.40 44.40 20.86
N ASP A 673 -69.45 45.27 20.55
CA ASP A 673 -68.08 44.86 20.21
C ASP A 673 -67.37 44.20 21.40
N MET A 674 -67.57 44.69 22.62
CA MET A 674 -67.04 44.06 23.83
C MET A 674 -67.70 42.73 24.16
N GLN A 675 -69.00 42.59 23.92
CA GLN A 675 -69.70 41.32 24.06
C GLN A 675 -69.23 40.31 23.01
N ARG A 676 -69.07 40.72 21.74
CA ARG A 676 -68.47 39.88 20.69
C ARG A 676 -67.06 39.43 21.05
N LYS A 677 -66.24 40.35 21.57
CA LYS A 677 -64.86 40.02 21.98
C LYS A 677 -64.84 39.10 23.20
N ASN A 678 -65.77 39.26 24.14
CA ASN A 678 -65.94 38.33 25.27
C ASN A 678 -66.44 36.97 24.81
N ASP A 679 -67.35 36.90 23.84
CA ASP A 679 -67.84 35.64 23.27
C ASP A 679 -66.73 34.93 22.47
N ASP A 680 -65.91 35.68 21.72
CA ASP A 680 -64.74 35.13 21.05
C ASP A 680 -63.68 34.64 22.05
N LEU A 681 -63.44 35.36 23.15
CA LEU A 681 -62.53 34.93 24.22
C LEU A 681 -63.08 33.72 24.98
N LYS A 682 -64.41 33.65 25.19
CA LYS A 682 -65.08 32.46 25.77
C LYS A 682 -64.97 31.27 24.85
N ARG A 683 -65.24 31.40 23.55
CA ARG A 683 -65.04 30.31 22.58
C ARG A 683 -63.58 29.87 22.53
N ARG A 684 -62.64 30.80 22.61
CA ARG A 684 -61.20 30.48 22.60
C ARG A 684 -60.78 29.76 23.88
N ASN A 685 -61.31 30.16 25.04
CA ASN A 685 -61.14 29.41 26.28
C ASN A 685 -61.82 28.04 26.22
N GLU A 686 -63.04 27.93 25.70
CA GLU A 686 -63.73 26.64 25.52
C GLU A 686 -62.94 25.71 24.59
N ILE A 687 -62.31 26.22 23.54
CA ILE A 687 -61.41 25.46 22.64
C ILE A 687 -60.13 25.03 23.36
N LEU A 688 -59.59 25.85 24.27
CA LEU A 688 -58.37 25.54 25.04
C LEU A 688 -58.65 24.62 26.25
N GLU A 689 -59.84 24.72 26.84
CA GLU A 689 -60.32 23.91 27.97
C GLU A 689 -60.84 22.54 27.48
N ALA A 690 -61.31 22.43 26.24
CA ALA A 690 -61.64 21.17 25.57
C ALA A 690 -60.40 20.40 25.09
N GLY A 691 -59.29 20.45 25.84
CA GLY A 691 -58.02 19.79 25.53
C GLY A 691 -58.21 18.39 24.91
N PRO A 692 -57.31 17.98 23.99
CA PRO A 692 -57.62 16.96 22.99
C PRO A 692 -58.10 15.67 23.63
N THR A 693 -59.35 15.30 23.35
CA THR A 693 -59.83 13.95 23.59
C THR A 693 -59.11 13.03 22.62
N LEU A 694 -58.38 12.08 23.18
CA LEU A 694 -57.26 11.39 22.55
C LEU A 694 -57.65 10.35 21.49
N ASP A 695 -58.91 10.30 21.05
CA ASP A 695 -59.41 9.15 20.30
C ASP A 695 -60.16 9.46 18.99
N ASP A 696 -60.36 10.71 18.53
CA ASP A 696 -61.11 10.91 17.27
C ASP A 696 -60.83 12.23 16.48
N ILE A 697 -59.58 12.72 16.43
CA ILE A 697 -59.21 13.78 15.46
C ILE A 697 -57.91 13.43 14.73
N ASP A 698 -58.08 13.20 13.42
CA ASP A 698 -57.05 13.25 12.38
C ASP A 698 -56.51 14.70 12.30
N ILE A 699 -55.34 14.93 12.91
CA ILE A 699 -54.71 16.25 12.98
C ILE A 699 -53.97 16.51 11.67
N SER A 700 -54.71 17.03 10.68
CA SER A 700 -54.13 17.75 9.55
C SER A 700 -53.69 19.14 9.98
N LEU A 701 -52.44 19.27 10.44
CA LEU A 701 -51.75 20.54 10.64
C LEU A 701 -50.94 20.89 9.38
N ASN A 702 -51.20 22.06 8.82
CA ASN A 702 -50.40 22.77 7.81
C ASN A 702 -49.86 21.93 6.63
N GLY A 703 -50.66 21.74 5.57
CA GLY A 703 -50.22 21.85 4.16
C GLY A 703 -49.01 21.02 3.64
N ILE A 704 -48.35 20.24 4.47
CA ILE A 704 -47.32 19.29 4.13
C ILE A 704 -48.11 18.02 3.86
N LYS A 705 -48.31 17.74 2.57
CA LYS A 705 -48.73 16.41 2.13
C LYS A 705 -47.81 15.42 2.84
N ALA A 706 -48.39 14.43 3.52
CA ALA A 706 -47.67 13.24 3.96
C ALA A 706 -46.67 12.85 2.86
N PRO A 707 -45.42 12.46 3.19
CA PRO A 707 -44.41 12.15 2.19
C PRO A 707 -45.07 11.27 1.15
N VAL A 708 -45.21 11.79 -0.07
CA VAL A 708 -45.75 11.01 -1.18
C VAL A 708 -44.81 9.83 -1.24
N PRO A 709 -45.29 8.59 -1.01
CA PRO A 709 -44.42 7.43 -1.04
C PRO A 709 -43.61 7.50 -2.34
N PRO A 710 -42.29 7.22 -2.29
CA PRO A 710 -41.43 7.32 -3.46
C PRO A 710 -42.14 6.67 -4.65
N ARG A 711 -42.31 7.42 -5.74
CA ARG A 711 -42.96 6.92 -6.94
C ARG A 711 -42.22 5.65 -7.37
N LEU A 712 -42.93 4.53 -7.46
CA LEU A 712 -42.34 3.25 -7.82
C LEU A 712 -41.81 3.40 -9.25
N PHE A 713 -40.50 3.40 -9.43
CA PHE A 713 -39.89 3.47 -10.75
C PHE A 713 -39.24 2.12 -11.03
N CYS A 714 -39.64 1.50 -12.12
CA CYS A 714 -39.04 0.25 -12.55
C CYS A 714 -37.94 0.53 -13.57
N ASP A 715 -36.69 0.39 -13.14
CA ASP A 715 -35.48 0.60 -13.96
C ASP A 715 -35.37 -0.38 -15.15
N ILE A 716 -36.14 -1.48 -15.13
CA ILE A 716 -36.11 -2.52 -16.18
C ILE A 716 -36.99 -2.14 -17.38
N CYS A 717 -38.06 -1.39 -17.17
CA CYS A 717 -39.01 -1.05 -18.24
C CYS A 717 -39.33 0.46 -18.36
N ASP A 718 -38.62 1.31 -17.61
CA ASP A 718 -38.73 2.77 -17.59
C ASP A 718 -40.16 3.30 -17.36
N ARG A 719 -40.94 2.61 -16.50
CA ARG A 719 -42.32 3.03 -16.16
C ARG A 719 -42.45 3.39 -14.69
N PHE A 720 -43.19 4.46 -14.42
CA PHE A 720 -43.50 4.94 -13.08
C PHE A 720 -44.87 4.41 -12.59
N ASP A 721 -44.95 4.18 -11.29
CA ASP A 721 -46.12 3.87 -10.45
C ASP A 721 -46.92 2.60 -10.78
N LEU A 722 -46.42 1.72 -11.65
CA LEU A 722 -47.11 0.48 -12.03
C LEU A 722 -46.69 -0.75 -11.23
N HIS A 723 -45.40 -0.92 -11.00
CA HIS A 723 -44.80 -2.00 -10.21
C HIS A 723 -43.42 -1.53 -9.74
N ASP A 724 -42.91 -2.14 -8.67
CA ASP A 724 -41.52 -1.96 -8.26
C ASP A 724 -40.58 -2.76 -9.17
N THR A 725 -39.30 -2.41 -9.24
CA THR A 725 -38.30 -3.10 -10.07
C THR A 725 -38.31 -4.61 -9.84
N ALA A 726 -38.53 -5.08 -8.61
CA ALA A 726 -38.58 -6.50 -8.26
C ALA A 726 -39.78 -7.28 -8.83
N ASP A 727 -40.89 -6.60 -9.18
CA ASP A 727 -42.13 -7.19 -9.66
C ASP A 727 -42.36 -6.92 -11.16
N CYS A 728 -41.30 -6.58 -11.88
CA CYS A 728 -41.41 -6.22 -13.29
C CYS A 728 -41.87 -7.41 -14.14
N PRO A 729 -42.98 -7.29 -14.90
CA PRO A 729 -43.44 -8.37 -15.78
C PRO A 729 -42.43 -8.66 -16.90
N VAL A 730 -41.56 -7.70 -17.25
CA VAL A 730 -40.43 -7.93 -18.17
C VAL A 730 -39.38 -8.86 -17.55
N GLN A 731 -39.21 -8.81 -16.22
CA GLN A 731 -38.32 -9.70 -15.47
C GLN A 731 -38.87 -11.13 -15.42
N CYS A 732 -40.20 -11.31 -15.34
CA CYS A 732 -40.85 -12.61 -15.51
C CYS A 732 -40.78 -13.12 -16.97
N SER A 733 -40.85 -12.25 -17.99
CA SER A 733 -40.72 -12.69 -19.40
C SER A 733 -39.28 -13.00 -19.80
N MET A 734 -38.27 -12.41 -19.14
CA MET A 734 -36.87 -12.79 -19.34
C MET A 734 -36.55 -14.19 -18.77
N GLU A 735 -37.27 -14.63 -17.73
CA GLU A 735 -37.23 -16.03 -17.27
C GLU A 735 -37.87 -16.99 -18.27
N GLU A 736 -38.85 -16.56 -19.09
CA GLU A 736 -39.44 -17.36 -20.17
C GLU A 736 -38.63 -17.33 -21.49
N GLU A 737 -37.97 -16.22 -21.84
CA GLU A 737 -37.11 -16.12 -23.04
C GLU A 737 -35.73 -16.79 -22.86
N MET A 738 -35.26 -17.01 -21.63
CA MET A 738 -34.11 -17.89 -21.37
C MET A 738 -34.42 -19.40 -21.51
N VAL A 739 -35.68 -19.78 -21.79
CA VAL A 739 -36.08 -21.19 -21.98
C VAL A 739 -35.96 -21.63 -23.44
N THR A 740 -35.90 -20.71 -24.41
CA THR A 740 -35.91 -21.06 -25.85
C THR A 740 -34.53 -21.14 -26.51
N HIS A 741 -33.46 -20.78 -25.81
CA HIS A 741 -32.10 -20.77 -26.36
C HIS A 741 -31.10 -21.62 -25.57
N SER A 742 -31.42 -22.89 -25.29
CA SER A 742 -30.41 -23.95 -25.11
C SER A 742 -31.04 -25.34 -25.09
N HIS A 743 -31.23 -25.89 -26.29
CA HIS A 743 -31.37 -27.34 -26.49
C HIS A 743 -30.02 -28.03 -26.25
N HIS A 744 -29.65 -28.28 -24.99
CA HIS A 744 -28.86 -29.46 -24.60
C HIS A 744 -29.17 -29.79 -23.13
N GLY A 745 -29.95 -30.85 -22.94
CA GLY A 745 -30.48 -31.25 -21.64
C GLY A 745 -29.42 -31.80 -20.69
N SER A 746 -29.40 -31.28 -19.47
CA SER A 746 -29.08 -32.03 -18.25
C SER A 746 -29.65 -31.29 -17.03
N PRO A 747 -30.18 -31.97 -16.00
CA PRO A 747 -30.93 -31.32 -14.91
C PRO A 747 -29.97 -30.58 -13.98
N ARG A 748 -30.06 -29.24 -13.93
CA ARG A 748 -29.34 -28.39 -12.96
C ARG A 748 -29.96 -28.45 -11.56
N ARG A 749 -30.09 -29.65 -10.97
CA ARG A 749 -30.38 -29.86 -9.53
C ARG A 749 -29.70 -31.11 -8.96
N SER A 750 -28.48 -31.43 -9.38
CA SER A 750 -27.62 -32.35 -8.63
C SER A 750 -26.41 -31.58 -8.11
N SER A 751 -26.26 -31.50 -6.78
CA SER A 751 -25.03 -31.01 -6.14
C SER A 751 -23.85 -31.81 -6.68
N ARG A 752 -22.81 -31.14 -7.18
CA ARG A 752 -21.63 -31.80 -7.72
C ARG A 752 -20.87 -32.40 -6.53
N PRO A 753 -20.66 -33.73 -6.48
CA PRO A 753 -20.02 -34.36 -5.33
C PRO A 753 -18.60 -33.82 -5.17
N TYR A 754 -18.28 -33.40 -3.95
CA TYR A 754 -16.99 -32.88 -3.53
C TYR A 754 -16.39 -33.86 -2.53
N CYS A 755 -15.09 -34.12 -2.67
CA CYS A 755 -14.35 -34.98 -1.78
C CYS A 755 -13.51 -34.12 -0.83
N ASP A 756 -13.80 -34.20 0.47
CA ASP A 756 -13.05 -33.48 1.51
C ASP A 756 -11.70 -34.15 1.83
N VAL A 757 -11.41 -35.33 1.25
CA VAL A 757 -10.18 -36.10 1.51
C VAL A 757 -9.07 -35.73 0.52
N CYS A 758 -9.41 -35.45 -0.76
CA CYS A 758 -8.45 -35.02 -1.78
C CYS A 758 -8.78 -33.64 -2.39
N GLU A 759 -9.77 -32.95 -1.82
CA GLU A 759 -10.25 -31.62 -2.21
C GLU A 759 -10.65 -31.44 -3.69
N MET A 760 -11.01 -32.53 -4.38
CA MET A 760 -11.43 -32.49 -5.79
C MET A 760 -12.93 -32.71 -5.98
N PHE A 761 -13.50 -32.02 -6.97
CA PHE A 761 -14.88 -32.22 -7.41
C PHE A 761 -14.98 -33.41 -8.37
N GLY A 762 -15.88 -34.36 -8.11
CA GLY A 762 -16.18 -35.48 -9.02
C GLY A 762 -16.56 -36.79 -8.34
N HIS A 763 -16.28 -36.96 -7.05
CA HIS A 763 -16.66 -38.11 -6.22
C HIS A 763 -16.89 -37.64 -4.78
N THR A 764 -17.47 -38.50 -3.92
CA THR A 764 -17.66 -38.18 -2.50
C THR A 764 -16.53 -38.76 -1.65
N SER A 765 -16.30 -38.22 -0.45
CA SER A 765 -15.25 -38.67 0.47
C SER A 765 -15.27 -40.18 0.80
N ALA A 766 -16.40 -40.88 0.58
CA ALA A 766 -16.52 -42.33 0.77
C ALA A 766 -15.98 -43.17 -0.40
N GLU A 767 -15.75 -42.56 -1.56
CA GLU A 767 -15.31 -43.20 -2.81
C GLU A 767 -13.86 -42.79 -3.18
N CYS A 768 -13.19 -42.07 -2.29
CA CYS A 768 -11.81 -41.60 -2.46
C CYS A 768 -10.83 -42.76 -2.29
N ASP A 769 -9.89 -42.91 -3.23
CA ASP A 769 -8.82 -43.90 -3.14
C ASP A 769 -7.82 -43.48 -2.05
N PRO A 770 -7.61 -44.29 -0.99
CA PRO A 770 -6.69 -43.95 0.10
C PRO A 770 -5.21 -43.98 -0.32
N SER A 771 -4.89 -44.29 -1.58
CA SER A 771 -3.51 -44.24 -2.10
C SER A 771 -3.14 -42.91 -2.79
N GLU A 772 -4.09 -42.01 -3.03
CA GLU A 772 -3.88 -40.66 -3.58
C GLU A 772 -4.21 -39.56 -2.55
N THR A 773 -3.77 -39.75 -1.30
CA THR A 773 -3.80 -38.70 -0.27
C THR A 773 -2.42 -38.04 -0.16
N PHE A 774 -2.39 -36.70 -0.17
CA PHE A 774 -1.24 -35.91 0.29
C PHE A 774 -1.04 -36.06 1.80
#